data_AF-A0A420UAW3-F1
#
_entry.id   AF-A0A420UAW3-F1
#
_cell.length_a   1.000
_cell.length_b   1.000
_cell.length_c   1.000
_cell.angle_alpha   90.00
_cell.angle_beta   90.00
_cell.angle_gamma   90.00
#
_symmetry.space_group_name_H-M   'P 1'
#
loop_
_entity.id
_entity.type
_entity.pdbx_description
1 polymer ?
#
loop_
_entity_poly.entity_id
_entity_poly.type
_entity_poly.pdbx_seq_one_letter_code
_entity_poly.pdbx_strand_id
1 'polypeptide(L)'
;MLDQDLLLQGLEGQPWFEKNIPLLEVPDMTIQEVYYYRCEFLNPVNYGAPYGGIVAAAGHHITKGRWIRDTRYGQDISKYWLAGPGQFPKPMRDDINKDTSDWAHEYSFWAATALWRQYLVTGDKDFVIGQLANLVKQYRGWDNHYSSPLGLYWQAPVWDATEYTAASYESSDPYHGGAGFRPTINSYQYGDAIAIANIAALGGDSDLENEYRRRAESLQAVVQKHLWDNESDFYKHQARDDNPSGSLLGTREIMGYLPWMFDMPCKESQLAAFSQLKDSQGFFSKFGPTTAERRSKRFMYEAETCCRWDGPSWPFATSQTLTAIENVLHDCPVQKYITADDYYDMLHQYARTQYKNRQPYVPEAHHPDDDKWMYDGYNHSEDYNHSTFVDNVLAGLIGLRAQSGETIVVNPLTPSNWDYFAVENIAYHGHLITVLWDGTGSIYHRGQGLRVYVDGQLAGSRETIGLTKVEVGPSVPTPVSSRINIAANSQRDPRLPLAFASYTSPVDDPMRAINGMILRTGIPQNSRWTSYNSPNPEDHLGLDLRKDQAVDNMRLFFYDDSDGVRIPTNYDLQYWTGNARLSVPRQTRSPMPTNSNAETKIVFPSLLTSRLRVEAPNAGSGVGWGLSELGIWSSNE
;
A
#
# COMPACT_ATOMS: atom_id res chain seq x y z
N MET A 1 17.63 -17.52 11.43
CA MET A 1 17.83 -18.87 10.85
C MET A 1 18.10 -18.73 9.37
N LEU A 2 17.31 -17.91 8.71
CA LEU A 2 17.50 -17.52 7.33
C LEU A 2 18.78 -16.70 7.17
N ASP A 3 19.45 -16.87 6.04
CA ASP A 3 20.60 -16.06 5.65
C ASP A 3 20.09 -14.71 5.14
N GLN A 4 20.06 -13.73 6.05
CA GLN A 4 19.55 -12.39 5.78
C GLN A 4 20.40 -11.65 4.75
N ASP A 5 21.72 -11.83 4.75
CA ASP A 5 22.62 -11.19 3.80
C ASP A 5 22.37 -11.71 2.38
N LEU A 6 22.08 -13.01 2.24
CA LEU A 6 21.73 -13.63 0.97
C LEU A 6 20.34 -13.19 0.48
N LEU A 7 19.32 -13.22 1.34
CA LEU A 7 17.94 -12.90 0.95
C LEU A 7 17.74 -11.44 0.57
N LEU A 8 18.51 -10.53 1.17
CA LEU A 8 18.43 -9.10 0.89
C LEU A 8 19.52 -8.63 -0.08
N GLN A 9 20.31 -9.56 -0.62
CA GLN A 9 21.40 -9.25 -1.53
C GLN A 9 20.89 -8.49 -2.76
N GLY A 10 21.50 -7.35 -3.05
CA GLY A 10 21.16 -6.55 -4.23
C GLY A 10 19.93 -5.64 -4.05
N LEU A 11 19.24 -5.70 -2.90
CA LEU A 11 18.19 -4.74 -2.58
C LEU A 11 18.83 -3.40 -2.18
N GLU A 12 18.44 -2.34 -2.88
CA GLU A 12 18.88 -1.00 -2.51
C GLU A 12 18.27 -0.56 -1.17
N GLY A 13 19.09 0.01 -0.29
CA GLY A 13 18.62 0.36 1.05
C GLY A 13 18.40 -0.86 1.95
N GLN A 14 19.14 -1.96 1.72
CA GLN A 14 19.18 -3.17 2.54
C GLN A 14 19.01 -2.92 4.07
N PRO A 15 19.70 -1.97 4.73
CA PRO A 15 19.50 -1.71 6.17
C PRO A 15 18.06 -1.35 6.58
N TRP A 16 17.29 -0.73 5.67
CA TRP A 16 15.87 -0.47 5.90
C TRP A 16 15.09 -1.78 5.89
N PHE A 17 15.28 -2.64 4.88
CA PHE A 17 14.62 -3.94 4.78
C PHE A 17 14.94 -4.81 6.00
N GLU A 18 16.23 -4.93 6.35
CA GLU A 18 16.70 -5.65 7.54
C GLU A 18 15.95 -5.24 8.81
N LYS A 19 15.75 -3.93 8.98
CA LYS A 19 15.10 -3.35 10.15
C LYS A 19 13.57 -3.49 10.11
N ASN A 20 12.94 -3.62 8.96
CA ASN A 20 11.51 -3.36 8.81
C ASN A 20 10.67 -4.53 8.33
N ILE A 21 11.20 -5.43 7.51
CA ILE A 21 10.38 -6.47 6.86
C ILE A 21 10.56 -7.84 7.53
N PRO A 22 9.54 -8.70 7.46
CA PRO A 22 9.72 -10.13 7.67
C PRO A 22 10.56 -10.73 6.55
N LEU A 23 11.39 -11.72 6.87
CA LEU A 23 12.21 -12.44 5.89
C LEU A 23 11.50 -13.73 5.49
N LEU A 24 11.42 -14.04 4.20
CA LEU A 24 10.68 -15.16 3.66
C LEU A 24 11.61 -16.06 2.84
N GLU A 25 11.53 -17.38 3.09
CA GLU A 25 12.10 -18.41 2.24
C GLU A 25 11.02 -19.43 1.86
N VAL A 26 10.80 -19.62 0.55
CA VAL A 26 9.82 -20.56 0.00
C VAL A 26 10.40 -21.30 -1.21
N PRO A 27 9.94 -22.52 -1.54
CA PRO A 27 10.41 -23.26 -2.72
C PRO A 27 9.95 -22.62 -4.05
N ASP A 28 8.92 -21.77 -4.03
CA ASP A 28 8.48 -21.00 -5.19
C ASP A 28 9.27 -19.69 -5.32
N MET A 29 10.34 -19.72 -6.11
CA MET A 29 11.20 -18.58 -6.35
C MET A 29 10.48 -17.38 -6.98
N THR A 30 9.42 -17.62 -7.76
CA THR A 30 8.66 -16.52 -8.38
C THR A 30 7.94 -15.71 -7.30
N ILE A 31 7.34 -16.37 -6.31
CA ILE A 31 6.74 -15.70 -5.15
C ILE A 31 7.80 -14.99 -4.31
N GLN A 32 8.93 -15.65 -4.05
CA GLN A 32 10.00 -15.09 -3.22
C GLN A 32 10.61 -13.81 -3.83
N GLU A 33 10.96 -13.82 -5.12
CA GLU A 33 11.52 -12.65 -5.81
C GLU A 33 10.56 -11.45 -5.77
N VAL A 34 9.27 -11.67 -6.04
CA VAL A 34 8.24 -10.61 -6.01
C VAL A 34 8.00 -10.10 -4.59
N TYR A 35 8.10 -10.96 -3.57
CA TYR A 35 7.96 -10.58 -2.17
C TYR A 35 8.97 -9.48 -1.78
N TYR A 36 10.23 -9.61 -2.23
CA TYR A 36 11.30 -8.65 -1.93
C TYR A 36 11.29 -7.39 -2.83
N TYR A 37 10.68 -7.45 -4.02
CA TYR A 37 10.62 -6.32 -4.96
C TYR A 37 9.65 -5.20 -4.58
N ARG A 38 8.49 -5.53 -4.00
CA ARG A 38 7.29 -4.64 -4.05
C ARG A 38 7.41 -3.33 -3.24
N CYS A 39 7.73 -2.18 -3.88
CA CYS A 39 7.67 -0.82 -3.30
C CYS A 39 7.32 0.32 -4.30
N GLU A 40 6.27 1.10 -3.96
CA GLU A 40 5.89 2.51 -4.28
C GLU A 40 5.89 3.16 -5.69
N PHE A 41 4.84 3.99 -5.92
CA PHE A 41 4.65 4.95 -7.02
C PHE A 41 5.64 6.12 -7.03
N LEU A 42 5.99 6.60 -8.23
CA LEU A 42 7.12 7.54 -8.37
C LEU A 42 6.73 9.02 -8.59
N ASN A 43 5.52 9.35 -9.09
CA ASN A 43 5.17 10.74 -9.45
C ASN A 43 3.73 11.16 -9.06
N PRO A 44 3.53 12.36 -8.47
CA PRO A 44 2.20 12.93 -8.28
C PRO A 44 1.45 13.15 -9.60
N VAL A 45 0.19 12.75 -9.65
CA VAL A 45 -0.75 13.01 -10.76
C VAL A 45 -1.63 14.23 -10.47
N ASN A 46 -2.24 14.80 -11.51
CA ASN A 46 -3.02 16.05 -11.41
C ASN A 46 -4.30 15.93 -10.58
N TYR A 47 -4.86 14.73 -10.44
CA TYR A 47 -6.00 14.43 -9.57
C TYR A 47 -5.59 13.90 -8.18
N GLY A 48 -4.30 13.96 -7.84
CA GLY A 48 -3.79 13.59 -6.52
C GLY A 48 -4.10 14.64 -5.44
N ALA A 49 -4.31 14.17 -4.22
CA ALA A 49 -4.35 14.97 -3.02
C ALA A 49 -2.99 15.65 -2.76
N PRO A 50 -2.89 16.62 -1.81
CA PRO A 50 -1.61 17.23 -1.47
C PRO A 50 -0.55 16.18 -1.17
N TYR A 51 0.69 16.39 -1.61
CA TYR A 51 1.79 15.41 -1.54
C TYR A 51 1.66 14.21 -2.49
N GLY A 52 0.69 14.22 -3.42
CA GLY A 52 0.54 13.21 -4.47
C GLY A 52 -0.25 11.96 -4.06
N GLY A 53 -0.85 11.96 -2.87
CA GLY A 53 -1.64 10.82 -2.38
C GLY A 53 -2.90 10.60 -3.22
N ILE A 54 -3.23 9.34 -3.48
CA ILE A 54 -4.49 8.93 -4.13
C ILE A 54 -5.19 7.92 -3.21
N VAL A 55 -6.42 8.20 -2.79
CA VAL A 55 -7.09 7.39 -1.75
C VAL A 55 -7.57 6.02 -2.24
N ALA A 56 -7.68 5.82 -3.56
CA ALA A 56 -8.17 4.59 -4.19
C ALA A 56 -7.59 3.30 -3.59
N ALA A 57 -6.27 3.26 -3.39
CA ALA A 57 -5.58 2.10 -2.81
C ALA A 57 -5.12 2.30 -1.35
N ALA A 58 -5.60 3.32 -0.64
CA ALA A 58 -5.19 3.58 0.75
C ALA A 58 -5.45 2.37 1.66
N GLY A 59 -6.55 1.64 1.43
CA GLY A 59 -6.86 0.40 2.14
C GLY A 59 -5.83 -0.71 1.89
N HIS A 60 -5.33 -0.83 0.66
CA HIS A 60 -4.22 -1.74 0.35
C HIS A 60 -2.93 -1.30 1.02
N HIS A 61 -2.61 0.00 1.00
CA HIS A 61 -1.36 0.53 1.59
C HIS A 61 -1.29 0.27 3.08
N ILE A 62 -2.37 0.56 3.81
CA ILE A 62 -2.44 0.33 5.26
C ILE A 62 -2.40 -1.17 5.56
N THR A 63 -3.14 -1.98 4.80
CA THR A 63 -3.17 -3.44 4.99
C THR A 63 -1.80 -4.08 4.71
N LYS A 64 -1.06 -3.63 3.70
CA LYS A 64 0.32 -4.09 3.44
C LYS A 64 1.29 -3.57 4.50
N GLY A 65 1.16 -2.29 4.86
CA GLY A 65 2.02 -1.59 5.79
C GLY A 65 1.97 -2.15 7.22
N ARG A 66 0.91 -2.89 7.60
CA ARG A 66 0.80 -3.51 8.92
C ARG A 66 1.92 -4.48 9.27
N TRP A 67 2.60 -5.03 8.27
CA TRP A 67 3.72 -5.96 8.45
C TRP A 67 5.08 -5.27 8.63
N ILE A 68 5.13 -3.95 8.47
CA ILE A 68 6.33 -3.15 8.66
C ILE A 68 6.56 -2.93 10.16
N ARG A 69 7.74 -3.31 10.65
CA ARG A 69 8.11 -3.27 12.07
C ARG A 69 8.03 -1.87 12.68
N ASP A 70 8.46 -0.85 11.95
CA ASP A 70 8.32 0.54 12.37
C ASP A 70 6.89 1.03 12.10
N THR A 71 6.08 1.06 13.16
CA THR A 71 4.63 1.31 13.05
C THR A 71 4.28 2.70 12.51
N ARG A 72 5.22 3.65 12.49
CA ARG A 72 4.98 5.00 11.96
C ARG A 72 4.56 4.97 10.51
N TYR A 73 5.08 4.05 9.69
CA TYR A 73 4.71 4.00 8.26
C TYR A 73 3.21 3.78 8.06
N GLY A 74 2.62 2.78 8.73
CA GLY A 74 1.17 2.54 8.66
C GLY A 74 0.34 3.63 9.36
N GLN A 75 0.82 4.11 10.51
CA GLN A 75 0.16 5.17 11.27
C GLN A 75 0.13 6.52 10.53
N ASP A 76 1.20 6.89 9.84
CA ASP A 76 1.30 8.19 9.16
C ASP A 76 0.47 8.22 7.88
N ILE A 77 0.38 7.10 7.13
CA ILE A 77 -0.58 6.95 6.03
C ILE A 77 -2.02 7.11 6.55
N SER A 78 -2.33 6.47 7.68
CA SER A 78 -3.64 6.56 8.32
C SER A 78 -3.97 8.00 8.73
N LYS A 79 -3.04 8.68 9.43
CA LYS A 79 -3.20 10.08 9.85
C LYS A 79 -3.32 11.02 8.66
N TYR A 80 -2.52 10.81 7.61
CA TYR A 80 -2.57 11.61 6.39
C TYR A 80 -4.00 11.64 5.81
N TRP A 81 -4.63 10.47 5.67
CA TRP A 81 -5.97 10.38 5.10
C TRP A 81 -7.08 10.82 6.07
N LEU A 82 -6.98 10.46 7.34
CA LEU A 82 -8.09 10.58 8.30
C LEU A 82 -8.07 11.86 9.15
N ALA A 83 -6.90 12.49 9.31
CA ALA A 83 -6.72 13.67 10.16
C ALA A 83 -5.79 14.74 9.55
N GLY A 84 -5.28 14.50 8.35
CA GLY A 84 -4.24 15.27 7.71
C GLY A 84 -4.68 15.83 6.35
N PRO A 85 -3.74 15.94 5.39
CA PRO A 85 -4.02 16.53 4.07
C PRO A 85 -5.13 15.83 3.28
N GLY A 86 -5.41 14.55 3.52
CA GLY A 86 -6.54 13.85 2.93
C GLY A 86 -7.90 14.45 3.32
N GLN A 87 -8.00 15.12 4.48
CA GLN A 87 -9.22 15.79 4.93
C GLN A 87 -9.34 17.23 4.41
N PHE A 88 -8.38 17.72 3.61
CA PHE A 88 -8.46 19.08 3.07
C PHE A 88 -9.55 19.16 2.01
N PRO A 89 -10.20 20.34 1.85
CA PRO A 89 -11.18 20.55 0.80
C PRO A 89 -10.58 20.27 -0.58
N LYS A 90 -11.39 19.70 -1.46
CA LYS A 90 -11.06 19.51 -2.89
C LYS A 90 -12.15 20.11 -3.79
N PRO A 91 -11.83 20.42 -5.07
CA PRO A 91 -12.85 20.78 -6.05
C PRO A 91 -13.88 19.64 -6.26
N MET A 92 -15.14 20.01 -6.48
CA MET A 92 -16.24 19.10 -6.81
C MET A 92 -16.59 19.26 -8.29
N ARG A 93 -15.97 18.48 -9.19
CA ARG A 93 -16.13 18.58 -10.65
C ARG A 93 -16.19 17.19 -11.29
N ASP A 94 -16.49 17.09 -12.58
CA ASP A 94 -16.54 15.75 -13.21
C ASP A 94 -15.16 15.09 -13.28
N ASP A 95 -14.08 15.87 -13.46
CA ASP A 95 -12.69 15.38 -13.50
C ASP A 95 -12.11 15.00 -12.13
N ILE A 96 -12.76 15.40 -11.03
CA ILE A 96 -12.36 15.16 -9.64
C ILE A 96 -13.63 15.04 -8.80
N ASN A 97 -13.94 13.85 -8.29
CA ASN A 97 -15.24 13.39 -7.79
C ASN A 97 -16.21 14.51 -7.35
N LYS A 98 -17.18 14.84 -8.20
CA LYS A 98 -18.16 15.90 -7.91
C LYS A 98 -19.06 15.63 -6.71
N ASP A 99 -19.17 14.38 -6.25
CA ASP A 99 -20.09 13.98 -5.20
C ASP A 99 -19.48 14.17 -3.80
N THR A 100 -18.19 14.51 -3.69
CA THR A 100 -17.47 14.57 -2.41
C THR A 100 -16.56 15.79 -2.30
N SER A 101 -16.39 16.30 -1.08
CA SER A 101 -15.78 17.62 -0.83
C SER A 101 -14.36 17.59 -0.25
N ASP A 102 -13.82 16.41 0.03
CA ASP A 102 -12.46 16.21 0.56
C ASP A 102 -11.76 15.02 -0.11
N TRP A 103 -10.42 15.01 -0.04
CA TRP A 103 -9.59 14.04 -0.75
C TRP A 103 -9.70 12.60 -0.25
N ALA A 104 -10.07 12.38 1.01
CA ALA A 104 -10.26 11.05 1.58
C ALA A 104 -11.56 10.38 1.09
N HIS A 105 -12.44 11.14 0.45
CA HIS A 105 -13.66 10.65 -0.20
C HIS A 105 -13.60 10.81 -1.73
N GLU A 106 -12.42 11.03 -2.33
CA GLU A 106 -12.30 11.03 -3.80
C GLU A 106 -12.68 9.67 -4.38
N TYR A 107 -12.21 8.59 -3.75
CA TYR A 107 -12.53 7.20 -4.08
C TYR A 107 -13.04 6.44 -2.85
N SER A 108 -13.82 5.39 -3.09
CA SER A 108 -14.25 4.47 -2.03
C SER A 108 -13.05 3.81 -1.33
N PHE A 109 -13.08 3.75 0.00
CA PHE A 109 -11.94 3.30 0.82
C PHE A 109 -12.44 2.64 2.14
N TRP A 110 -11.99 1.40 2.42
CA TRP A 110 -12.30 0.63 3.64
C TRP A 110 -11.39 0.99 4.83
N ALA A 111 -11.44 2.25 5.24
CA ALA A 111 -10.52 2.82 6.22
C ALA A 111 -10.53 2.09 7.57
N ALA A 112 -11.71 1.86 8.15
CA ALA A 112 -11.79 1.29 9.49
C ALA A 112 -11.36 -0.17 9.50
N THR A 113 -11.70 -0.95 8.47
CA THR A 113 -11.25 -2.32 8.31
C THR A 113 -9.74 -2.40 8.22
N ALA A 114 -9.11 -1.52 7.41
CA ALA A 114 -7.65 -1.51 7.27
C ALA A 114 -6.95 -1.17 8.59
N LEU A 115 -7.45 -0.17 9.34
CA LEU A 115 -6.89 0.20 10.64
C LEU A 115 -7.12 -0.87 11.71
N TRP A 116 -8.28 -1.53 11.71
CA TRP A 116 -8.54 -2.67 12.59
C TRP A 116 -7.56 -3.81 12.31
N ARG A 117 -7.36 -4.16 11.03
CA ARG A 117 -6.38 -5.17 10.61
C ARG A 117 -4.94 -4.79 10.95
N GLN A 118 -4.60 -3.51 10.93
CA GLN A 118 -3.32 -3.02 11.43
C GLN A 118 -3.19 -3.22 12.94
N TYR A 119 -4.20 -2.83 13.72
CA TYR A 119 -4.23 -3.04 15.17
C TYR A 119 -4.06 -4.50 15.56
N LEU A 120 -4.73 -5.43 14.87
CA LEU A 120 -4.60 -6.86 15.16
C LEU A 120 -3.14 -7.37 15.04
N VAL A 121 -2.31 -6.72 14.22
CA VAL A 121 -0.88 -7.05 14.07
C VAL A 121 -0.01 -6.23 15.02
N THR A 122 -0.26 -4.93 15.19
CA THR A 122 0.62 -4.07 15.99
C THR A 122 0.35 -4.16 17.49
N GLY A 123 -0.87 -4.51 17.90
CA GLY A 123 -1.33 -4.44 19.29
C GLY A 123 -1.51 -3.01 19.83
N ASP A 124 -1.38 -1.98 18.98
CA ASP A 124 -1.42 -0.57 19.39
C ASP A 124 -2.87 -0.08 19.60
N LYS A 125 -3.40 -0.44 20.77
CA LYS A 125 -4.77 -0.10 21.21
C LYS A 125 -5.00 1.40 21.29
N ASP A 126 -4.04 2.15 21.82
CA ASP A 126 -4.16 3.60 22.02
C ASP A 126 -4.27 4.33 20.68
N PHE A 127 -3.47 3.93 19.70
CA PHE A 127 -3.56 4.50 18.36
C PHE A 127 -4.92 4.26 17.71
N VAL A 128 -5.40 3.00 17.66
CA VAL A 128 -6.64 2.68 16.93
C VAL A 128 -7.88 3.29 17.60
N ILE A 129 -7.94 3.31 18.94
CA ILE A 129 -9.01 4.01 19.67
C ILE A 129 -8.92 5.51 19.41
N GLY A 130 -7.72 6.08 19.42
CA GLY A 130 -7.50 7.50 19.12
C GLY A 130 -7.97 7.92 17.72
N GLN A 131 -8.10 6.98 16.77
CA GLN A 131 -8.65 7.24 15.44
C GLN A 131 -10.17 7.02 15.33
N LEU A 132 -10.84 6.50 16.35
CA LEU A 132 -12.26 6.11 16.29
C LEU A 132 -13.17 7.24 15.81
N ALA A 133 -12.98 8.47 16.29
CA ALA A 133 -13.76 9.62 15.85
C ALA A 133 -13.52 9.95 14.36
N ASN A 134 -12.28 9.83 13.88
CA ASN A 134 -11.95 10.06 12.47
C ASN A 134 -12.53 8.97 11.57
N LEU A 135 -12.55 7.71 12.05
CA LEU A 135 -13.16 6.59 11.34
C LEU A 135 -14.68 6.73 11.23
N VAL A 136 -15.34 7.16 12.31
CA VAL A 136 -16.78 7.48 12.28
C VAL A 136 -17.07 8.61 11.30
N LYS A 137 -16.22 9.66 11.28
CA LYS A 137 -16.33 10.76 10.32
C LYS A 137 -16.18 10.26 8.87
N GLN A 138 -15.18 9.43 8.59
CA GLN A 138 -14.96 8.82 7.27
C GLN A 138 -16.15 7.96 6.84
N TYR A 139 -16.66 7.10 7.72
CA TYR A 139 -17.82 6.26 7.42
C TYR A 139 -19.05 7.08 7.02
N ARG A 140 -19.36 8.11 7.83
CA ARG A 140 -20.53 8.98 7.65
C ARG A 140 -20.36 9.98 6.51
N GLY A 141 -19.14 10.22 6.04
CA GLY A 141 -18.88 11.04 4.85
C GLY A 141 -19.55 10.50 3.58
N TRP A 142 -19.88 9.20 3.56
CA TRP A 142 -20.64 8.55 2.50
C TRP A 142 -22.17 8.56 2.69
N ASP A 143 -22.71 9.24 3.71
CA ASP A 143 -24.16 9.28 3.96
C ASP A 143 -24.95 9.89 2.77
N ASN A 144 -24.32 10.76 1.97
CA ASN A 144 -24.91 11.28 0.73
C ASN A 144 -25.03 10.23 -0.40
N HIS A 145 -24.31 9.11 -0.29
CA HIS A 145 -24.39 7.97 -1.19
C HIS A 145 -25.34 6.88 -0.66
N TYR A 146 -25.94 7.06 0.52
CA TYR A 146 -26.87 6.09 1.10
C TYR A 146 -28.29 6.25 0.55
N SER A 147 -28.85 5.17 0.01
CA SER A 147 -30.24 5.10 -0.45
C SER A 147 -31.13 4.51 0.64
N SER A 148 -31.81 5.37 1.39
CA SER A 148 -32.78 4.94 2.41
C SER A 148 -33.86 3.98 1.91
N PRO A 149 -34.40 4.09 0.67
CA PRO A 149 -35.38 3.12 0.15
C PRO A 149 -34.86 1.68 0.01
N LEU A 150 -33.57 1.49 -0.29
CA LEU A 150 -32.97 0.17 -0.48
C LEU A 150 -32.07 -0.27 0.68
N GLY A 151 -31.62 0.66 1.51
CA GLY A 151 -30.63 0.43 2.56
C GLY A 151 -29.20 0.26 2.04
N LEU A 152 -28.93 0.57 0.77
CA LEU A 152 -27.64 0.36 0.10
C LEU A 152 -26.95 1.68 -0.19
N TYR A 153 -25.62 1.64 -0.26
CA TYR A 153 -24.78 2.70 -0.80
C TYR A 153 -24.64 2.55 -2.32
N TRP A 154 -24.66 3.65 -3.06
CA TRP A 154 -24.37 3.66 -4.49
C TRP A 154 -22.99 4.28 -4.75
N GLN A 155 -22.38 3.94 -5.88
CA GLN A 155 -21.15 4.57 -6.37
C GLN A 155 -21.06 4.47 -7.89
N ALA A 156 -20.36 5.41 -8.54
CA ALA A 156 -19.96 5.29 -9.94
C ALA A 156 -18.66 4.49 -10.06
N PRO A 157 -18.49 3.62 -11.08
CA PRO A 157 -17.33 2.74 -11.18
C PRO A 157 -15.97 3.46 -11.18
N VAL A 158 -15.87 4.64 -11.81
CA VAL A 158 -14.64 5.47 -11.77
C VAL A 158 -14.24 5.87 -10.34
N TRP A 159 -15.21 6.19 -9.47
CA TRP A 159 -14.95 6.56 -8.06
C TRP A 159 -14.77 5.35 -7.14
N ASP A 160 -14.91 4.13 -7.66
CA ASP A 160 -14.36 2.91 -7.05
C ASP A 160 -12.96 2.56 -7.60
N ALA A 161 -12.35 3.44 -8.41
CA ALA A 161 -11.14 3.20 -9.18
C ALA A 161 -11.26 2.02 -10.15
N THR A 162 -12.44 1.88 -10.76
CA THR A 162 -12.79 0.80 -11.70
C THR A 162 -13.57 1.36 -12.90
N GLU A 163 -13.01 2.35 -13.59
CA GLU A 163 -13.67 2.97 -14.77
C GLU A 163 -13.84 1.97 -15.94
N TYR A 164 -14.80 2.26 -16.82
CA TYR A 164 -15.11 1.41 -17.98
C TYR A 164 -15.39 -0.06 -17.63
N THR A 165 -16.14 -0.29 -16.55
CA THR A 165 -16.66 -1.63 -16.22
C THR A 165 -17.80 -2.03 -17.16
N ALA A 166 -18.21 -3.30 -17.12
CA ALA A 166 -19.40 -3.75 -17.85
C ALA A 166 -20.64 -2.96 -17.42
N ALA A 167 -20.74 -2.58 -16.14
CA ALA A 167 -21.76 -1.66 -15.64
C ALA A 167 -21.70 -0.27 -16.29
N SER A 168 -20.50 0.32 -16.42
CA SER A 168 -20.31 1.64 -17.04
C SER A 168 -20.83 1.68 -18.48
N TYR A 169 -20.57 0.62 -19.25
CA TYR A 169 -20.98 0.53 -20.65
C TYR A 169 -22.48 0.33 -20.90
N GLU A 170 -23.27 0.03 -19.86
CA GLU A 170 -24.74 0.02 -19.95
C GLU A 170 -25.32 1.44 -19.74
N SER A 171 -24.46 2.45 -19.51
CA SER A 171 -24.84 3.87 -19.46
C SER A 171 -24.40 4.63 -20.73
N SER A 172 -24.87 5.87 -20.87
CA SER A 172 -24.51 6.76 -21.98
C SER A 172 -23.11 7.39 -21.85
N ASP A 173 -22.50 7.36 -20.66
CA ASP A 173 -21.14 7.83 -20.38
C ASP A 173 -20.32 6.66 -19.80
N PRO A 174 -19.56 5.93 -20.62
CA PRO A 174 -18.79 4.78 -20.15
C PRO A 174 -17.68 5.09 -19.14
N TYR A 175 -17.32 6.35 -18.91
CA TYR A 175 -16.30 6.72 -17.93
C TYR A 175 -16.93 7.15 -16.60
N HIS A 176 -17.77 8.20 -16.59
CA HIS A 176 -18.39 8.70 -15.34
C HIS A 176 -19.76 8.08 -15.02
N GLY A 177 -20.34 7.31 -15.95
CA GLY A 177 -21.65 6.69 -15.80
C GLY A 177 -21.60 5.28 -15.19
N GLY A 178 -22.76 4.63 -15.14
CA GLY A 178 -22.93 3.32 -14.48
C GLY A 178 -23.05 3.42 -12.96
N ALA A 179 -23.53 4.57 -12.43
CA ALA A 179 -23.81 4.72 -11.01
C ALA A 179 -24.81 3.65 -10.55
N GLY A 180 -24.45 2.93 -9.49
CA GLY A 180 -25.29 1.85 -8.99
C GLY A 180 -24.91 1.35 -7.61
N PHE A 181 -25.78 0.50 -7.09
CA PHE A 181 -25.55 -0.24 -5.86
C PHE A 181 -24.59 -1.39 -6.17
N ARG A 182 -23.34 -1.22 -5.75
CA ARG A 182 -22.21 -2.07 -6.13
C ARG A 182 -21.77 -2.94 -4.98
N PRO A 183 -21.32 -4.20 -5.24
CA PRO A 183 -20.68 -5.02 -4.21
C PRO A 183 -19.46 -4.36 -3.56
N THR A 184 -18.78 -3.42 -4.22
CA THR A 184 -17.64 -2.63 -3.72
C THR A 184 -17.98 -1.83 -2.45
N ILE A 185 -18.54 -0.62 -2.60
CA ILE A 185 -18.78 0.33 -1.51
C ILE A 185 -19.65 -0.27 -0.40
N ASN A 186 -20.59 -1.15 -0.75
CA ASN A 186 -21.43 -1.82 0.26
C ASN A 186 -20.63 -2.82 1.11
N SER A 187 -19.67 -3.55 0.53
CA SER A 187 -18.80 -4.44 1.31
C SER A 187 -17.79 -3.63 2.13
N TYR A 188 -17.28 -2.52 1.59
CA TYR A 188 -16.39 -1.61 2.32
C TYR A 188 -17.08 -1.01 3.54
N GLN A 189 -18.29 -0.47 3.38
CA GLN A 189 -19.09 0.05 4.48
C GLN A 189 -19.51 -1.06 5.46
N TYR A 190 -19.79 -2.27 4.99
CA TYR A 190 -20.07 -3.40 5.89
C TYR A 190 -18.87 -3.69 6.79
N GLY A 191 -17.68 -3.89 6.19
CA GLY A 191 -16.45 -4.16 6.93
C GLY A 191 -16.10 -3.02 7.88
N ASP A 192 -16.22 -1.78 7.43
CA ASP A 192 -15.89 -0.61 8.24
C ASP A 192 -16.86 -0.44 9.41
N ALA A 193 -18.15 -0.78 9.24
CA ALA A 193 -19.08 -0.80 10.35
C ALA A 193 -18.71 -1.85 11.41
N ILE A 194 -18.34 -3.07 10.99
CA ILE A 194 -17.86 -4.10 11.92
C ILE A 194 -16.58 -3.65 12.64
N ALA A 195 -15.63 -3.07 11.91
CA ALA A 195 -14.38 -2.58 12.46
C ALA A 195 -14.60 -1.44 13.48
N ILE A 196 -15.44 -0.45 13.15
CA ILE A 196 -15.81 0.64 14.08
C ILE A 196 -16.48 0.05 15.32
N ALA A 197 -17.38 -0.92 15.18
CA ALA A 197 -18.00 -1.56 16.33
C ALA A 197 -16.98 -2.26 17.24
N ASN A 198 -16.01 -2.97 16.64
CA ASN A 198 -14.95 -3.64 17.41
C ASN A 198 -14.00 -2.65 18.10
N ILE A 199 -13.67 -1.53 17.46
CA ILE A 199 -12.82 -0.47 18.04
C ILE A 199 -13.58 0.26 19.16
N ALA A 200 -14.87 0.53 18.98
CA ALA A 200 -15.73 1.11 20.00
C ALA A 200 -15.82 0.21 21.24
N ALA A 201 -16.04 -1.10 21.04
CA ALA A 201 -16.00 -2.10 22.11
C ALA A 201 -14.64 -2.09 22.84
N LEU A 202 -13.54 -2.03 22.09
CA LEU A 202 -12.18 -1.99 22.62
C LEU A 202 -11.93 -0.74 23.51
N GLY A 203 -12.57 0.39 23.17
CA GLY A 203 -12.57 1.64 23.94
C GLY A 203 -13.65 1.75 25.02
N GLY A 204 -14.56 0.78 25.13
CA GLY A 204 -15.66 0.79 26.11
C GLY A 204 -16.87 1.63 25.73
N ASP A 205 -17.02 2.01 24.45
CA ASP A 205 -18.19 2.74 23.94
C ASP A 205 -19.25 1.77 23.40
N SER A 206 -20.07 1.24 24.32
CA SER A 206 -21.12 0.27 23.98
C SER A 206 -22.24 0.85 23.12
N ASP A 207 -22.50 2.17 23.19
CA ASP A 207 -23.56 2.78 22.38
C ASP A 207 -23.16 2.83 20.91
N LEU A 208 -21.92 3.28 20.64
CA LEU A 208 -21.37 3.32 19.29
C LEU A 208 -21.14 1.91 18.73
N GLU A 209 -20.67 0.97 19.56
CA GLU A 209 -20.59 -0.45 19.19
C GLU A 209 -21.94 -0.94 18.67
N ASN A 210 -22.99 -0.78 19.48
CA ASN A 210 -24.33 -1.25 19.15
C ASN A 210 -24.91 -0.55 17.92
N GLU A 211 -24.64 0.74 17.72
CA GLU A 211 -25.04 1.46 16.50
C GLU A 211 -24.43 0.80 15.26
N TYR A 212 -23.12 0.60 15.26
CA TYR A 212 -22.40 0.13 14.09
C TYR A 212 -22.58 -1.38 13.83
N ARG A 213 -22.80 -2.20 14.86
CA ARG A 213 -23.24 -3.59 14.68
C ARG A 213 -24.59 -3.65 13.94
N ARG A 214 -25.57 -2.84 14.35
CA ARG A 214 -26.88 -2.79 13.66
C ARG A 214 -26.77 -2.30 12.22
N ARG A 215 -25.89 -1.34 11.94
CA ARG A 215 -25.62 -0.87 10.56
C ARG A 215 -25.07 -2.00 9.70
N ALA A 216 -24.07 -2.72 10.20
CA ALA A 216 -23.48 -3.86 9.50
C ALA A 216 -24.50 -4.98 9.25
N GLU A 217 -25.29 -5.36 10.26
CA GLU A 217 -26.35 -6.37 10.14
C GLU A 217 -27.41 -5.98 9.09
N SER A 218 -27.84 -4.71 9.12
CA SER A 218 -28.82 -4.19 8.16
C SER A 218 -28.25 -4.20 6.74
N LEU A 219 -26.99 -3.76 6.58
CA LEU A 219 -26.32 -3.69 5.28
C LEU A 219 -26.07 -5.08 4.69
N GLN A 220 -25.62 -6.04 5.50
CA GLN A 220 -25.49 -7.44 5.11
C GLN A 220 -26.81 -7.99 4.54
N ALA A 221 -27.92 -7.77 5.25
CA ALA A 221 -29.23 -8.28 4.85
C ALA A 221 -29.68 -7.71 3.49
N VAL A 222 -29.47 -6.41 3.25
CA VAL A 222 -29.86 -5.78 1.98
C VAL A 222 -28.90 -6.08 0.85
N VAL A 223 -27.59 -6.22 1.09
CA VAL A 223 -26.62 -6.72 0.09
C VAL A 223 -27.03 -8.11 -0.37
N GLN A 224 -27.37 -9.00 0.56
CA GLN A 224 -27.85 -10.33 0.23
C GLN A 224 -29.17 -10.31 -0.55
N LYS A 225 -30.10 -9.44 -0.16
CA LYS A 225 -31.43 -9.38 -0.79
C LYS A 225 -31.38 -8.82 -2.20
N HIS A 226 -30.59 -7.79 -2.41
CA HIS A 226 -30.65 -6.96 -3.61
C HIS A 226 -29.53 -7.26 -4.59
N LEU A 227 -28.33 -7.61 -4.13
CA LEU A 227 -27.16 -7.76 -5.00
C LEU A 227 -26.82 -9.22 -5.31
N TRP A 228 -27.38 -10.20 -4.59
CA TRP A 228 -27.18 -11.61 -4.89
C TRP A 228 -28.12 -12.11 -5.99
N ASP A 229 -27.56 -12.59 -7.08
CA ASP A 229 -28.28 -13.23 -8.17
C ASP A 229 -28.34 -14.75 -7.97
N ASN A 230 -29.53 -15.28 -7.71
CA ASN A 230 -29.74 -16.72 -7.51
C ASN A 230 -29.64 -17.55 -8.80
N GLU A 231 -29.80 -16.94 -9.98
CA GLU A 231 -29.68 -17.69 -11.24
C GLU A 231 -28.22 -17.98 -11.58
N SER A 232 -27.32 -17.08 -11.15
CA SER A 232 -25.90 -17.12 -11.49
C SER A 232 -25.00 -17.40 -10.30
N ASP A 233 -25.58 -17.55 -9.10
CA ASP A 233 -24.92 -17.72 -7.80
C ASP A 233 -23.79 -16.71 -7.59
N PHE A 234 -24.10 -15.41 -7.75
CA PHE A 234 -23.08 -14.37 -7.73
C PHE A 234 -23.60 -13.00 -7.26
N TYR A 235 -22.75 -12.21 -6.58
CA TYR A 235 -23.06 -10.81 -6.27
C TYR A 235 -22.80 -9.90 -7.47
N LYS A 236 -23.76 -9.06 -7.84
CA LYS A 236 -23.71 -8.23 -9.04
C LYS A 236 -24.11 -6.79 -8.79
N HIS A 237 -23.71 -5.94 -9.72
CA HIS A 237 -24.11 -4.54 -9.77
C HIS A 237 -25.62 -4.40 -10.03
N GLN A 238 -26.28 -3.51 -9.28
CA GLN A 238 -27.64 -3.05 -9.58
C GLN A 238 -27.59 -1.57 -9.96
N ALA A 239 -27.96 -1.23 -11.20
CA ALA A 239 -27.99 0.16 -11.65
C ALA A 239 -28.92 1.00 -10.76
N ARG A 240 -28.48 2.21 -10.37
CA ARG A 240 -29.27 3.15 -9.57
C ARG A 240 -30.31 3.85 -10.43
N ASP A 241 -29.88 4.28 -11.61
CA ASP A 241 -30.65 5.11 -12.52
C ASP A 241 -31.40 4.23 -13.54
N ASP A 242 -32.61 4.65 -13.94
CA ASP A 242 -33.45 4.01 -14.96
C ASP A 242 -33.72 2.50 -14.80
N ASN A 243 -33.66 1.97 -13.56
CA ASN A 243 -33.81 0.54 -13.26
C ASN A 243 -34.97 0.25 -12.25
N PRO A 244 -36.23 0.54 -12.59
CA PRO A 244 -37.36 0.37 -11.67
C PRO A 244 -37.64 -1.09 -11.30
N SER A 245 -37.17 -2.06 -12.08
CA SER A 245 -37.29 -3.48 -11.79
C SER A 245 -36.28 -3.97 -10.75
N GLY A 246 -35.23 -3.19 -10.47
CA GLY A 246 -34.10 -3.62 -9.65
C GLY A 246 -33.32 -4.75 -10.28
N SER A 247 -33.29 -4.82 -11.62
CA SER A 247 -32.54 -5.85 -12.34
C SER A 247 -31.04 -5.74 -12.09
N LEU A 248 -30.39 -6.90 -11.97
CA LEU A 248 -28.95 -7.00 -11.81
C LEU A 248 -28.26 -7.02 -13.17
N LEU A 249 -27.01 -6.53 -13.20
CA LEU A 249 -26.15 -6.57 -14.38
C LEU A 249 -26.04 -8.01 -14.90
N GLY A 250 -26.08 -8.20 -16.22
CA GLY A 250 -25.94 -9.53 -16.79
C GLY A 250 -24.55 -10.14 -16.56
N THR A 251 -23.52 -9.28 -16.49
CA THR A 251 -22.10 -9.65 -16.33
C THR A 251 -21.73 -9.86 -14.86
N ARG A 252 -21.04 -10.95 -14.56
CA ARG A 252 -20.27 -11.12 -13.32
C ARG A 252 -18.97 -10.32 -13.44
N GLU A 253 -18.75 -9.47 -12.45
CA GLU A 253 -17.53 -8.67 -12.33
C GLU A 253 -16.79 -9.11 -11.08
N ILE A 254 -15.46 -9.12 -11.09
CA ILE A 254 -14.61 -9.73 -10.05
C ILE A 254 -14.88 -9.16 -8.65
N MET A 255 -15.32 -7.90 -8.57
CA MET A 255 -15.73 -7.25 -7.33
C MET A 255 -16.94 -7.89 -6.64
N GLY A 256 -17.66 -8.80 -7.30
CA GLY A 256 -18.66 -9.65 -6.67
C GLY A 256 -18.08 -10.57 -5.58
N TYR A 257 -16.76 -10.74 -5.51
CA TYR A 257 -16.09 -11.45 -4.42
C TYR A 257 -15.85 -10.60 -3.15
N LEU A 258 -16.04 -9.28 -3.23
CA LEU A 258 -15.69 -8.39 -2.11
C LEU A 258 -16.47 -8.64 -0.81
N PRO A 259 -17.73 -9.09 -0.79
CA PRO A 259 -18.39 -9.42 0.48
C PRO A 259 -17.57 -10.36 1.37
N TRP A 260 -16.90 -11.36 0.78
CA TRP A 260 -16.07 -12.31 1.52
C TRP A 260 -14.70 -11.75 1.95
N MET A 261 -14.17 -10.73 1.27
CA MET A 261 -12.98 -10.01 1.73
C MET A 261 -13.19 -9.36 3.11
N PHE A 262 -14.43 -9.04 3.47
CA PHE A 262 -14.81 -8.40 4.73
C PHE A 262 -15.52 -9.36 5.69
N ASP A 263 -15.34 -10.67 5.51
CA ASP A 263 -15.85 -11.70 6.42
C ASP A 263 -17.39 -11.68 6.54
N MET A 264 -18.09 -11.21 5.48
CA MET A 264 -19.54 -11.24 5.45
C MET A 264 -20.03 -12.70 5.57
N PRO A 265 -20.98 -13.01 6.46
CA PRO A 265 -21.40 -14.38 6.73
C PRO A 265 -21.80 -15.13 5.45
N CYS A 266 -21.15 -16.26 5.26
CA CYS A 266 -21.24 -17.09 4.07
C CYS A 266 -22.00 -18.39 4.34
N LYS A 267 -22.85 -18.77 3.40
CA LYS A 267 -23.48 -20.10 3.34
C LYS A 267 -22.79 -20.93 2.28
N GLU A 268 -22.68 -22.24 2.51
CA GLU A 268 -22.05 -23.16 1.54
C GLU A 268 -22.62 -23.00 0.12
N SER A 269 -23.94 -22.79 -0.01
CA SER A 269 -24.60 -22.58 -1.31
C SER A 269 -24.05 -21.38 -2.09
N GLN A 270 -23.63 -20.32 -1.39
CA GLN A 270 -23.10 -19.11 -2.02
C GLN A 270 -21.64 -19.29 -2.46
N LEU A 271 -20.91 -20.22 -1.86
CA LEU A 271 -19.51 -20.48 -2.16
C LEU A 271 -19.33 -21.13 -3.55
N ALA A 272 -20.42 -21.56 -4.19
CA ALA A 272 -20.44 -21.96 -5.59
C ALA A 272 -19.90 -20.86 -6.53
N ALA A 273 -20.05 -19.59 -6.15
CA ALA A 273 -19.49 -18.43 -6.84
C ALA A 273 -17.98 -18.56 -7.14
N PHE A 274 -17.21 -19.19 -6.24
CA PHE A 274 -15.77 -19.33 -6.39
C PHE A 274 -15.36 -20.31 -7.49
N SER A 275 -16.28 -21.18 -7.94
CA SER A 275 -16.04 -22.03 -9.12
C SER A 275 -15.77 -21.19 -10.38
N GLN A 276 -16.29 -19.96 -10.44
CA GLN A 276 -16.07 -19.05 -11.57
C GLN A 276 -14.62 -18.58 -11.69
N LEU A 277 -13.82 -18.62 -10.61
CA LEU A 277 -12.38 -18.32 -10.68
C LEU A 277 -11.58 -19.37 -11.45
N LYS A 278 -12.16 -20.56 -11.62
CA LYS A 278 -11.52 -21.72 -12.28
C LYS A 278 -12.16 -22.04 -13.62
N ASP A 279 -13.28 -21.41 -13.94
CA ASP A 279 -13.96 -21.57 -15.21
C ASP A 279 -13.30 -20.71 -16.28
N SER A 280 -12.86 -21.33 -17.39
CA SER A 280 -12.29 -20.69 -18.57
C SER A 280 -13.21 -19.67 -19.27
N GLN A 281 -14.51 -19.70 -18.97
CA GLN A 281 -15.50 -18.72 -19.41
C GLN A 281 -15.94 -17.79 -18.27
N GLY A 282 -15.52 -18.09 -17.04
CA GLY A 282 -15.64 -17.25 -15.86
C GLY A 282 -14.49 -16.27 -15.81
N PHE A 283 -13.73 -16.27 -14.71
CA PHE A 283 -12.60 -15.37 -14.49
C PHE A 283 -11.24 -15.98 -14.82
N PHE A 284 -11.16 -17.30 -15.06
CA PHE A 284 -9.87 -17.96 -15.25
C PHE A 284 -9.18 -17.52 -16.55
N SER A 285 -7.93 -17.08 -16.44
CA SER A 285 -7.05 -16.76 -17.56
C SER A 285 -5.60 -17.15 -17.26
N LYS A 286 -4.72 -17.03 -18.27
CA LYS A 286 -3.32 -17.43 -18.12
C LYS A 286 -2.53 -16.47 -17.21
N PHE A 287 -2.95 -15.20 -17.15
CA PHE A 287 -2.26 -14.13 -16.43
C PHE A 287 -3.19 -13.38 -15.45
N GLY A 288 -3.97 -14.17 -14.70
CA GLY A 288 -4.71 -13.73 -13.52
C GLY A 288 -6.17 -14.19 -13.52
N PRO A 289 -6.96 -13.79 -12.52
CA PRO A 289 -8.39 -13.64 -12.75
C PRO A 289 -8.65 -12.38 -13.60
N THR A 290 -9.60 -12.45 -14.53
CA THR A 290 -10.08 -11.28 -15.29
C THR A 290 -10.99 -10.40 -14.42
N THR A 291 -11.07 -9.09 -14.68
CA THR A 291 -12.01 -8.22 -13.93
C THR A 291 -13.48 -8.41 -14.29
N ALA A 292 -13.76 -8.94 -15.48
CA ALA A 292 -15.10 -9.35 -15.92
C ALA A 292 -15.07 -10.79 -16.43
N GLU A 293 -16.18 -11.52 -16.31
CA GLU A 293 -16.26 -12.88 -16.83
C GLU A 293 -16.06 -12.92 -18.35
N ARG A 294 -15.29 -13.90 -18.83
CA ARG A 294 -14.87 -14.04 -20.23
C ARG A 294 -16.05 -14.27 -21.19
N ARG A 295 -17.15 -14.83 -20.70
CA ARG A 295 -18.40 -15.00 -21.46
C ARG A 295 -19.20 -13.71 -21.68
N SER A 296 -18.81 -12.60 -21.05
CA SER A 296 -19.52 -11.33 -21.22
C SER A 296 -19.33 -10.77 -22.63
N LYS A 297 -20.40 -10.17 -23.18
CA LYS A 297 -20.32 -9.36 -24.42
C LYS A 297 -19.37 -8.14 -24.28
N ARG A 298 -19.06 -7.73 -23.06
CA ARG A 298 -18.18 -6.60 -22.73
C ARG A 298 -16.75 -7.03 -22.43
N PHE A 299 -16.44 -8.33 -22.48
CA PHE A 299 -15.10 -8.82 -22.16
C PHE A 299 -14.04 -8.20 -23.09
N MET A 300 -13.07 -7.48 -22.51
CA MET A 300 -11.97 -6.80 -23.22
C MET A 300 -12.44 -5.77 -24.27
N TYR A 301 -13.63 -5.18 -24.10
CA TYR A 301 -14.18 -4.23 -25.07
C TYR A 301 -13.41 -2.89 -25.05
N GLU A 302 -12.76 -2.54 -26.15
CA GLU A 302 -11.88 -1.33 -26.24
C GLU A 302 -10.72 -1.31 -25.23
N ALA A 303 -10.32 -2.48 -24.72
CA ALA A 303 -9.32 -2.58 -23.65
C ALA A 303 -7.89 -2.20 -24.08
N GLU A 304 -7.60 -2.06 -25.38
CA GLU A 304 -6.27 -1.66 -25.88
C GLU A 304 -5.87 -0.23 -25.46
N THR A 305 -6.81 0.61 -25.01
CA THR A 305 -6.55 1.95 -24.46
C THR A 305 -6.83 2.00 -22.97
N CYS A 306 -5.99 2.71 -22.21
CA CYS A 306 -6.15 2.88 -20.76
C CYS A 306 -7.45 3.60 -20.39
N CYS A 307 -8.06 3.32 -19.23
CA CYS A 307 -7.70 2.32 -18.21
C CYS A 307 -8.90 1.41 -17.92
N ARG A 308 -9.08 0.34 -18.69
CA ARG A 308 -10.37 -0.37 -18.75
C ARG A 308 -10.46 -1.55 -17.78
N TRP A 309 -11.62 -1.67 -17.11
CA TRP A 309 -11.89 -2.69 -16.08
C TRP A 309 -12.89 -3.77 -16.51
N ASP A 310 -13.04 -4.00 -17.81
CA ASP A 310 -14.00 -4.92 -18.43
C ASP A 310 -13.38 -6.25 -18.89
N GLY A 311 -12.21 -6.64 -18.38
CA GLY A 311 -11.55 -7.86 -18.80
C GLY A 311 -10.11 -8.01 -18.32
N PRO A 312 -9.24 -6.99 -18.44
CA PRO A 312 -7.84 -7.10 -18.03
C PRO A 312 -7.69 -7.57 -16.58
N SER A 313 -6.58 -8.22 -16.27
CA SER A 313 -6.25 -8.64 -14.91
C SER A 313 -5.61 -7.47 -14.17
N TRP A 314 -6.27 -6.97 -13.13
CA TRP A 314 -5.77 -5.85 -12.33
C TRP A 314 -5.17 -6.37 -11.01
N PRO A 315 -3.91 -6.03 -10.64
CA PRO A 315 -3.33 -6.36 -9.34
C PRO A 315 -4.21 -5.94 -8.16
N PHE A 316 -4.88 -4.78 -8.27
CA PHE A 316 -5.82 -4.28 -7.27
C PHE A 316 -6.89 -5.32 -6.96
N ALA A 317 -7.70 -5.70 -7.96
CA ALA A 317 -8.78 -6.67 -7.78
C ALA A 317 -8.28 -8.08 -7.49
N THR A 318 -7.18 -8.52 -8.16
CA THR A 318 -6.56 -9.83 -7.91
C THR A 318 -6.21 -9.98 -6.43
N SER A 319 -5.61 -8.95 -5.83
CA SER A 319 -5.21 -8.97 -4.43
C SER A 319 -6.41 -8.98 -3.47
N GLN A 320 -7.50 -8.27 -3.79
CA GLN A 320 -8.75 -8.32 -3.03
C GLN A 320 -9.42 -9.71 -3.11
N THR A 321 -9.43 -10.32 -4.30
CA THR A 321 -9.99 -11.66 -4.50
C THR A 321 -9.17 -12.73 -3.77
N LEU A 322 -7.84 -12.63 -3.75
CA LEU A 322 -7.00 -13.50 -2.92
C LEU A 322 -7.38 -13.38 -1.43
N THR A 323 -7.56 -12.17 -0.90
CA THR A 323 -8.03 -11.98 0.49
C THR A 323 -9.42 -12.56 0.72
N ALA A 324 -10.33 -12.49 -0.27
CA ALA A 324 -11.63 -13.13 -0.17
C ALA A 324 -11.55 -14.67 -0.10
N ILE A 325 -10.69 -15.29 -0.93
CA ILE A 325 -10.46 -16.74 -0.91
C ILE A 325 -9.84 -17.17 0.43
N GLU A 326 -8.85 -16.41 0.92
CA GLU A 326 -8.21 -16.63 2.23
C GLU A 326 -9.27 -16.71 3.34
N ASN A 327 -10.15 -15.71 3.43
CA ASN A 327 -11.21 -15.68 4.43
C ASN A 327 -12.22 -16.83 4.25
N VAL A 328 -12.57 -17.20 3.01
CA VAL A 328 -13.44 -18.37 2.76
C VAL A 328 -12.80 -19.67 3.23
N LEU A 329 -11.51 -19.87 2.99
CA LEU A 329 -10.82 -21.10 3.37
C LEU A 329 -10.62 -21.21 4.89
N HIS A 330 -10.66 -20.10 5.62
CA HIS A 330 -10.46 -20.07 7.07
C HIS A 330 -11.74 -19.99 7.88
N ASP A 331 -12.71 -19.18 7.45
CA ASP A 331 -13.81 -18.74 8.31
C ASP A 331 -15.19 -19.19 7.81
N CYS A 332 -15.29 -19.68 6.57
CA CYS A 332 -16.53 -20.21 6.02
C CYS A 332 -16.69 -21.72 6.26
N PRO A 333 -17.94 -22.25 6.14
CA PRO A 333 -18.16 -23.69 6.15
C PRO A 333 -17.31 -24.42 5.10
N VAL A 334 -16.87 -25.63 5.45
CA VAL A 334 -16.13 -26.51 4.53
C VAL A 334 -16.90 -26.65 3.21
N GLN A 335 -16.19 -26.49 2.09
CA GLN A 335 -16.76 -26.45 0.76
C GLN A 335 -15.81 -27.07 -0.28
N LYS A 336 -16.31 -27.30 -1.50
CA LYS A 336 -15.61 -28.02 -2.57
C LYS A 336 -15.24 -27.16 -3.80
N TYR A 337 -15.62 -25.90 -3.79
CA TYR A 337 -15.53 -24.96 -4.91
C TYR A 337 -14.16 -24.30 -5.05
N ILE A 338 -13.47 -24.04 -3.94
CA ILE A 338 -12.11 -23.46 -3.91
C ILE A 338 -11.26 -24.14 -2.83
N THR A 339 -9.98 -24.32 -3.07
CA THR A 339 -9.05 -25.06 -2.20
C THR A 339 -7.80 -24.24 -1.89
N ALA A 340 -6.96 -24.71 -0.96
CA ALA A 340 -5.65 -24.12 -0.69
C ALA A 340 -4.73 -24.18 -1.92
N ASP A 341 -4.78 -25.28 -2.69
CA ASP A 341 -4.03 -25.40 -3.94
C ASP A 341 -4.52 -24.37 -4.97
N ASP A 342 -5.83 -24.14 -5.08
CA ASP A 342 -6.38 -23.09 -5.97
C ASP A 342 -5.94 -21.68 -5.55
N TYR A 343 -5.87 -21.41 -4.23
CA TYR A 343 -5.34 -20.16 -3.70
C TYR A 343 -3.87 -19.96 -4.08
N TYR A 344 -3.06 -21.00 -3.87
CA TYR A 344 -1.65 -21.01 -4.24
C TYR A 344 -1.45 -20.79 -5.74
N ASP A 345 -2.18 -21.51 -6.59
CA ASP A 345 -2.08 -21.38 -8.05
C ASP A 345 -2.40 -19.95 -8.52
N MET A 346 -3.44 -19.33 -7.94
CA MET A 346 -3.79 -17.94 -8.24
C MET A 346 -2.72 -16.95 -7.75
N LEU A 347 -2.16 -17.16 -6.56
CA LEU A 347 -1.06 -16.32 -6.03
C LEU A 347 0.22 -16.48 -6.86
N HIS A 348 0.56 -17.70 -7.28
CA HIS A 348 1.68 -17.97 -8.18
C HIS A 348 1.49 -17.29 -9.54
N GLN A 349 0.29 -17.40 -10.13
CA GLN A 349 -0.04 -16.69 -11.37
C GLN A 349 0.11 -15.17 -11.20
N TYR A 350 -0.37 -14.61 -10.09
CA TYR A 350 -0.20 -13.19 -9.78
C TYR A 350 1.27 -12.79 -9.54
N ALA A 351 2.09 -13.65 -8.95
CA ALA A 351 3.53 -13.41 -8.86
C ALA A 351 4.15 -13.40 -10.27
N ARG A 352 3.76 -14.34 -11.12
CA ARG A 352 4.28 -14.47 -12.49
C ARG A 352 3.96 -13.27 -13.38
N THR A 353 2.82 -12.59 -13.18
CA THR A 353 2.54 -11.36 -13.95
C THR A 353 3.52 -10.24 -13.61
N GLN A 354 4.12 -10.25 -12.41
CA GLN A 354 4.97 -9.20 -11.89
C GLN A 354 6.40 -9.22 -12.41
N TYR A 355 6.55 -9.46 -13.70
CA TYR A 355 7.83 -9.43 -14.40
C TYR A 355 7.72 -8.66 -15.71
N LYS A 356 8.81 -8.00 -16.09
CA LYS A 356 9.05 -7.46 -17.43
C LYS A 356 10.51 -7.70 -17.77
N ASN A 357 10.78 -8.29 -18.93
CA ASN A 357 12.15 -8.67 -19.33
C ASN A 357 12.87 -9.56 -18.29
N ARG A 358 12.12 -10.44 -17.61
CA ARG A 358 12.61 -11.33 -16.52
C ARG A 358 13.14 -10.62 -15.29
N GLN A 359 12.78 -9.36 -15.09
CA GLN A 359 13.03 -8.63 -13.85
C GLN A 359 11.68 -8.34 -13.18
N PRO A 360 11.60 -8.38 -11.84
CA PRO A 360 10.40 -7.95 -11.13
C PRO A 360 9.94 -6.57 -11.58
N TYR A 361 8.65 -6.44 -11.91
CA TYR A 361 8.06 -5.23 -12.47
C TYR A 361 6.54 -5.24 -12.25
N VAL A 362 5.97 -4.13 -11.77
CA VAL A 362 4.52 -3.99 -11.60
C VAL A 362 4.02 -2.63 -12.13
N PRO A 363 3.25 -2.63 -13.23
CA PRO A 363 2.43 -1.53 -13.68
C PRO A 363 0.94 -1.79 -13.37
N GLU A 364 0.06 -1.21 -14.18
CA GLU A 364 -1.36 -1.06 -13.86
C GLU A 364 -2.19 -2.32 -14.06
N ALA A 365 -2.17 -2.96 -15.24
CA ALA A 365 -3.01 -4.11 -15.56
C ALA A 365 -2.34 -5.08 -16.53
N HIS A 366 -2.61 -6.38 -16.42
CA HIS A 366 -2.04 -7.39 -17.28
C HIS A 366 -3.06 -7.93 -18.29
N HIS A 367 -2.64 -8.18 -19.52
CA HIS A 367 -3.50 -8.82 -20.51
C HIS A 367 -3.81 -10.27 -20.07
N PRO A 368 -5.04 -10.78 -20.19
CA PRO A 368 -5.42 -12.06 -19.60
C PRO A 368 -4.76 -13.29 -20.26
N ASP A 369 -4.47 -13.24 -21.56
CA ASP A 369 -3.92 -14.40 -22.29
C ASP A 369 -2.47 -14.21 -22.81
N ASP A 370 -2.11 -13.00 -23.26
CA ASP A 370 -0.75 -12.62 -23.63
C ASP A 370 0.11 -12.22 -22.42
N ASP A 371 1.40 -12.59 -22.46
CA ASP A 371 2.41 -12.21 -21.47
C ASP A 371 2.86 -10.75 -21.68
N LYS A 372 1.92 -9.81 -21.50
CA LYS A 372 2.15 -8.39 -21.68
C LYS A 372 1.41 -7.58 -20.62
N TRP A 373 2.12 -6.63 -20.05
CA TRP A 373 1.51 -5.54 -19.32
C TRP A 373 0.73 -4.62 -20.28
N MET A 374 -0.46 -4.24 -19.83
CA MET A 374 -1.30 -3.20 -20.38
C MET A 374 -1.13 -1.95 -19.50
N TYR A 375 -1.41 -0.79 -20.08
CA TYR A 375 -1.42 0.47 -19.32
C TYR A 375 -0.06 0.71 -18.63
N ASP A 376 1.00 0.51 -19.41
CA ASP A 376 2.39 0.54 -18.95
C ASP A 376 3.09 1.78 -19.54
N GLY A 377 2.74 2.94 -18.98
CA GLY A 377 3.24 4.25 -19.41
C GLY A 377 4.61 4.56 -18.82
N TYR A 378 5.54 5.02 -19.66
CA TYR A 378 6.88 5.42 -19.24
C TYR A 378 6.86 6.60 -18.25
N ASN A 379 7.59 6.47 -17.14
CA ASN A 379 7.67 7.44 -16.04
C ASN A 379 6.30 7.74 -15.40
N HIS A 380 5.41 6.75 -15.40
CA HIS A 380 4.05 6.84 -14.87
C HIS A 380 3.64 5.57 -14.14
N SER A 381 3.71 4.43 -14.84
CA SER A 381 3.15 3.17 -14.36
C SER A 381 4.20 2.29 -13.68
N GLU A 382 5.49 2.64 -13.71
CA GLU A 382 6.52 1.89 -13.00
C GLU A 382 6.26 1.84 -11.49
N ASP A 383 6.47 0.67 -10.88
CA ASP A 383 6.36 0.43 -9.44
C ASP A 383 4.97 0.76 -8.84
N TYR A 384 3.91 0.56 -9.63
CA TYR A 384 2.51 0.89 -9.32
C TYR A 384 2.02 0.25 -8.00
N ASN A 385 2.04 1.03 -6.92
CA ASN A 385 1.64 0.58 -5.58
C ASN A 385 0.11 0.66 -5.40
N HIS A 386 -0.64 -0.12 -6.14
CA HIS A 386 -2.11 -0.11 -6.13
C HIS A 386 -2.72 -1.46 -5.74
N SER A 387 -2.00 -2.27 -4.96
CA SER A 387 -2.44 -3.61 -4.57
C SER A 387 -1.61 -4.17 -3.41
N THR A 388 -2.11 -5.23 -2.78
CA THR A 388 -1.32 -6.05 -1.86
C THR A 388 -0.67 -7.22 -2.60
N PHE A 389 0.42 -7.76 -2.01
CA PHE A 389 1.03 -9.05 -2.39
C PHE A 389 1.70 -9.66 -1.17
N VAL A 390 2.56 -8.89 -0.50
CA VAL A 390 3.17 -9.27 0.79
C VAL A 390 2.10 -9.69 1.81
N ASP A 391 0.98 -8.96 1.87
CA ASP A 391 -0.13 -9.34 2.74
C ASP A 391 -0.76 -10.68 2.37
N ASN A 392 -0.97 -10.95 1.07
CA ASN A 392 -1.53 -12.21 0.60
C ASN A 392 -0.55 -13.37 0.91
N VAL A 393 0.75 -13.16 0.78
CA VAL A 393 1.76 -14.15 1.18
C VAL A 393 1.73 -14.40 2.69
N LEU A 394 1.76 -13.35 3.51
CA LEU A 394 1.88 -13.49 4.97
C LEU A 394 0.57 -13.94 5.63
N ALA A 395 -0.55 -13.29 5.32
CA ALA A 395 -1.85 -13.58 5.92
C ALA A 395 -2.49 -14.85 5.34
N GLY A 396 -2.37 -15.07 4.02
CA GLY A 396 -2.96 -16.21 3.33
C GLY A 396 -2.02 -17.40 3.15
N LEU A 397 -0.96 -17.27 2.35
CA LEU A 397 -0.08 -18.42 2.02
C LEU A 397 0.56 -19.02 3.27
N ILE A 398 1.20 -18.18 4.10
CA ILE A 398 1.75 -18.61 5.40
C ILE A 398 0.65 -18.75 6.47
N GLY A 399 -0.47 -18.05 6.31
CA GLY A 399 -1.65 -18.22 7.16
C GLY A 399 -1.58 -17.49 8.50
N LEU A 400 -0.96 -16.31 8.57
CA LEU A 400 -0.87 -15.50 9.80
C LEU A 400 -2.21 -14.80 10.09
N ARG A 401 -3.03 -15.41 10.94
CA ARG A 401 -4.35 -14.92 11.33
C ARG A 401 -4.26 -14.16 12.64
N ALA A 402 -3.99 -12.86 12.51
CA ALA A 402 -3.88 -11.90 13.61
C ALA A 402 -5.15 -11.85 14.49
N GLN A 403 -4.97 -11.69 15.80
CA GLN A 403 -6.06 -11.68 16.79
C GLN A 403 -5.99 -10.42 17.66
N SER A 404 -7.09 -10.07 18.31
CA SER A 404 -7.17 -8.91 19.21
C SER A 404 -6.67 -9.21 20.63
N GLY A 405 -6.51 -10.48 21.00
CA GLY A 405 -5.94 -10.92 22.26
C GLY A 405 -4.48 -11.35 22.13
N GLU A 406 -3.92 -11.92 23.19
CA GLU A 406 -2.50 -12.28 23.33
C GLU A 406 -2.06 -13.54 22.57
N THR A 407 -2.77 -13.89 21.49
CA THR A 407 -2.52 -15.11 20.71
C THR A 407 -2.37 -14.80 19.24
N ILE A 408 -1.70 -15.68 18.50
CA ILE A 408 -1.74 -15.69 17.04
C ILE A 408 -2.17 -17.08 16.56
N VAL A 409 -2.94 -17.11 15.46
CA VAL A 409 -3.29 -18.34 14.76
C VAL A 409 -2.46 -18.42 13.48
N VAL A 410 -1.84 -19.57 13.25
CA VAL A 410 -1.10 -19.90 12.03
C VAL A 410 -1.84 -21.03 11.32
N ASN A 411 -2.37 -20.79 10.13
CA ASN A 411 -3.10 -21.78 9.35
C ASN A 411 -2.70 -21.72 7.87
N PRO A 412 -1.56 -22.31 7.48
CA PRO A 412 -0.99 -22.12 6.14
C PRO A 412 -1.92 -22.64 5.04
N LEU A 413 -2.00 -21.89 3.93
CA LEU A 413 -2.66 -22.29 2.68
C LEU A 413 -1.63 -22.76 1.62
N THR A 414 -0.48 -23.24 2.08
CA THR A 414 0.57 -23.80 1.21
C THR A 414 0.12 -25.10 0.55
N PRO A 415 0.56 -25.36 -0.70
CA PRO A 415 0.22 -26.61 -1.37
C PRO A 415 0.88 -27.81 -0.67
N SER A 416 0.23 -28.97 -0.74
CA SER A 416 0.64 -30.17 0.01
C SER A 416 2.00 -30.76 -0.38
N ASN A 417 2.56 -30.35 -1.51
CA ASN A 417 3.83 -30.80 -2.04
C ASN A 417 5.03 -29.93 -1.64
N TRP A 418 4.83 -28.88 -0.83
CA TRP A 418 5.94 -28.10 -0.30
C TRP A 418 6.63 -28.84 0.84
N ASP A 419 7.92 -29.14 0.67
CA ASP A 419 8.74 -29.78 1.70
C ASP A 419 9.14 -28.82 2.82
N TYR A 420 9.15 -27.51 2.52
CA TYR A 420 9.55 -26.47 3.47
C TYR A 420 8.97 -25.10 3.15
N PHE A 421 8.95 -24.23 4.16
CA PHE A 421 8.96 -22.77 4.04
C PHE A 421 9.38 -22.18 5.39
N ALA A 422 9.82 -20.93 5.40
CA ALA A 422 10.01 -20.19 6.64
C ALA A 422 9.75 -18.71 6.44
N VAL A 423 9.21 -18.09 7.48
CA VAL A 423 9.18 -16.65 7.63
C VAL A 423 9.71 -16.27 9.01
N GLU A 424 10.64 -15.33 9.05
CA GLU A 424 11.27 -14.83 10.27
C GLU A 424 11.00 -13.34 10.50
N ASN A 425 11.13 -12.94 11.76
CA ASN A 425 11.10 -11.54 12.20
C ASN A 425 9.80 -10.80 11.89
N ILE A 426 8.66 -11.49 11.88
CA ILE A 426 7.34 -10.85 11.81
C ILE A 426 7.13 -10.08 13.10
N ALA A 427 6.92 -8.76 12.99
CA ALA A 427 6.56 -7.94 14.14
C ALA A 427 5.07 -8.15 14.45
N TYR A 428 4.75 -8.73 15.60
CA TYR A 428 3.39 -8.97 16.05
C TYR A 428 3.26 -8.61 17.53
N HIS A 429 2.42 -7.63 17.86
CA HIS A 429 2.21 -7.15 19.23
C HIS A 429 3.53 -6.73 19.93
N GLY A 430 4.52 -6.28 19.17
CA GLY A 430 5.86 -5.93 19.69
C GLY A 430 6.84 -7.11 19.84
N HIS A 431 6.39 -8.34 19.62
CA HIS A 431 7.20 -9.55 19.62
C HIS A 431 7.67 -9.93 18.21
N LEU A 432 8.69 -10.78 18.12
CA LEU A 432 9.15 -11.37 16.86
C LEU A 432 8.63 -12.79 16.70
N ILE A 433 7.79 -12.99 15.69
CA ILE A 433 7.24 -14.30 15.33
C ILE A 433 8.07 -14.91 14.20
N THR A 434 8.35 -16.20 14.34
CA THR A 434 8.90 -17.03 13.27
C THR A 434 7.97 -18.21 13.04
N VAL A 435 7.62 -18.47 11.78
CA VAL A 435 6.85 -19.65 11.37
C VAL A 435 7.69 -20.43 10.37
N LEU A 436 7.85 -21.72 10.58
CA LEU A 436 8.50 -22.60 9.62
C LEU A 436 7.77 -23.92 9.47
N TRP A 437 7.80 -24.46 8.27
CA TRP A 437 7.49 -25.84 7.94
C TRP A 437 8.77 -26.51 7.45
N ASP A 438 9.09 -27.66 8.04
CA ASP A 438 10.14 -28.54 7.54
C ASP A 438 9.66 -29.99 7.66
N GLY A 439 9.25 -30.58 6.54
CA GLY A 439 8.70 -31.93 6.50
C GLY A 439 9.68 -33.01 6.96
N THR A 440 10.99 -32.72 6.97
CA THR A 440 12.07 -33.65 7.33
C THR A 440 12.84 -33.27 8.59
N GLY A 441 12.80 -31.99 8.97
CA GLY A 441 13.64 -31.37 9.98
C GLY A 441 15.09 -31.11 9.55
N SER A 442 15.45 -31.39 8.29
CA SER A 442 16.83 -31.33 7.79
C SER A 442 17.19 -30.03 7.07
N ILE A 443 16.23 -29.16 6.77
CA ILE A 443 16.49 -27.92 6.03
C ILE A 443 16.90 -26.83 7.00
N TYR A 444 16.12 -26.67 8.07
CA TYR A 444 16.34 -25.63 9.06
C TYR A 444 17.04 -26.13 10.33
N HIS A 445 17.14 -27.45 10.51
CA HIS A 445 17.68 -28.08 11.72
C HIS A 445 17.01 -27.58 13.01
N ARG A 446 15.70 -27.32 12.94
CA ARG A 446 14.83 -26.89 14.06
C ARG A 446 13.79 -27.94 14.45
N GLY A 447 13.95 -29.16 13.94
CA GLY A 447 13.04 -30.29 14.12
C GLY A 447 11.95 -30.34 13.06
N GLN A 448 11.35 -31.51 12.90
CA GLN A 448 10.31 -31.76 11.90
C GLN A 448 9.00 -31.02 12.23
N GLY A 449 8.23 -30.72 11.19
CA GLY A 449 6.84 -30.25 11.26
C GLY A 449 6.68 -28.73 11.13
N LEU A 450 5.45 -28.27 11.32
CA LEU A 450 5.10 -26.85 11.43
C LEU A 450 5.50 -26.38 12.83
N ARG A 451 6.25 -25.28 12.93
CA ARG A 451 6.74 -24.73 14.19
C ARG A 451 6.57 -23.23 14.21
N VAL A 452 6.16 -22.72 15.36
CA VAL A 452 5.95 -21.30 15.62
C VAL A 452 6.77 -20.90 16.83
N TYR A 453 7.58 -19.86 16.66
CA TYR A 453 8.42 -19.30 17.71
C TYR A 453 7.97 -17.87 18.03
N VAL A 454 8.04 -17.51 19.30
CA VAL A 454 7.85 -16.15 19.82
C VAL A 454 9.16 -15.75 20.49
N ASP A 455 9.78 -14.66 20.03
CA ASP A 455 11.08 -14.16 20.51
C ASP A 455 12.17 -15.26 20.55
N GLY A 456 12.18 -16.10 19.52
CA GLY A 456 13.12 -17.20 19.36
C GLY A 456 12.84 -18.43 20.24
N GLN A 457 11.80 -18.41 21.07
CA GLN A 457 11.36 -19.56 21.88
C GLN A 457 10.23 -20.31 21.19
N LEU A 458 10.29 -21.64 21.16
CA LEU A 458 9.24 -22.46 20.54
C LEU A 458 7.94 -22.33 21.35
N ALA A 459 6.91 -21.77 20.72
CA ALA A 459 5.61 -21.52 21.33
C ALA A 459 4.54 -22.53 20.89
N GLY A 460 4.70 -23.14 19.71
CA GLY A 460 3.81 -24.18 19.22
C GLY A 460 4.44 -25.01 18.11
N SER A 461 3.98 -26.26 17.98
CA SER A 461 4.43 -27.16 16.92
C SER A 461 3.36 -28.17 16.53
N ARG A 462 3.41 -28.65 15.30
CA ARG A 462 2.53 -29.70 14.77
C ARG A 462 3.27 -30.55 13.74
N GLU A 463 2.99 -31.85 13.70
CA GLU A 463 3.64 -32.77 12.74
C GLU A 463 3.24 -32.50 11.28
N THR A 464 2.06 -31.92 11.05
CA THR A 464 1.49 -31.65 9.73
C THR A 464 1.06 -30.18 9.60
N ILE A 465 1.00 -29.67 8.36
CA ILE A 465 0.45 -28.34 8.05
C ILE A 465 -0.99 -28.13 8.53
N GLY A 466 -1.27 -26.90 8.98
CA GLY A 466 -2.60 -26.34 9.27
C GLY A 466 -2.68 -25.72 10.66
N LEU A 467 -3.90 -25.41 11.10
CA LEU A 467 -4.17 -24.55 12.26
C LEU A 467 -3.34 -24.89 13.51
N THR A 468 -2.54 -23.92 13.93
CA THR A 468 -1.77 -23.90 15.17
C THR A 468 -2.00 -22.56 15.84
N LYS A 469 -2.55 -22.57 17.06
CA LYS A 469 -2.74 -21.38 17.88
C LYS A 469 -1.65 -21.33 18.94
N VAL A 470 -0.98 -20.18 19.09
CA VAL A 470 0.07 -19.98 20.09
C VAL A 470 -0.18 -18.73 20.92
N GLU A 471 0.26 -18.78 22.17
CA GLU A 471 0.34 -17.62 23.05
C GLU A 471 1.55 -16.77 22.67
N VAL A 472 1.32 -15.47 22.47
CA VAL A 472 2.35 -14.46 22.22
C VAL A 472 2.65 -13.69 23.51
N GLY A 473 1.61 -13.44 24.32
CA GLY A 473 1.68 -12.58 25.50
C GLY A 473 1.19 -11.16 25.23
N PRO A 474 1.28 -10.28 26.23
CA PRO A 474 0.76 -8.91 26.16
C PRO A 474 1.56 -8.05 25.18
N SER A 475 0.89 -7.12 24.51
CA SER A 475 1.56 -6.25 23.54
C SER A 475 2.64 -5.38 24.18
N VAL A 476 3.80 -5.31 23.52
CA VAL A 476 4.95 -4.48 23.94
C VAL A 476 5.05 -3.27 22.99
N PRO A 477 5.00 -2.02 23.50
CA PRO A 477 5.17 -0.85 22.65
C PRO A 477 6.53 -0.84 21.95
N THR A 478 6.53 -0.78 20.61
CA THR A 478 7.75 -0.64 19.83
C THR A 478 8.25 0.80 19.91
N PRO A 479 9.46 1.06 20.44
CA PRO A 479 10.02 2.41 20.46
C PRO A 479 10.28 2.90 19.03
N VAL A 480 9.67 4.02 18.66
CA VAL A 480 9.87 4.63 17.34
C VAL A 480 10.57 5.97 17.44
N SER A 481 11.48 6.24 16.50
CA SER A 481 12.22 7.51 16.43
C SER A 481 11.24 8.66 16.19
N SER A 482 11.32 9.72 16.99
CA SER A 482 10.44 10.91 16.85
C SER A 482 10.91 11.91 15.78
N ARG A 483 11.98 11.60 15.05
CA ARG A 483 12.54 12.52 14.04
C ARG A 483 11.73 12.55 12.75
N ILE A 484 11.38 13.75 12.30
CA ILE A 484 10.66 14.02 11.04
C ILE A 484 11.52 14.88 10.10
N ASN A 485 11.32 14.72 8.78
CA ASN A 485 11.97 15.57 7.79
C ASN A 485 11.26 16.93 7.70
N ILE A 486 11.80 17.95 8.37
CA ILE A 486 11.24 19.31 8.36
C ILE A 486 11.63 20.13 7.12
N ALA A 487 12.43 19.58 6.21
CA ALA A 487 12.80 20.24 4.95
C ALA A 487 11.76 20.03 3.83
N ALA A 488 10.96 18.96 3.92
CA ALA A 488 10.11 18.52 2.82
C ALA A 488 9.02 19.55 2.46
N ASN A 489 8.93 19.89 1.18
CA ASN A 489 7.93 20.77 0.60
C ASN A 489 7.60 20.36 -0.85
N SER A 490 7.00 19.19 -1.04
CA SER A 490 6.64 18.69 -2.37
C SER A 490 5.59 19.54 -3.09
N GLN A 491 4.76 20.27 -2.34
CA GLN A 491 3.66 21.07 -2.87
C GLN A 491 4.05 22.52 -3.13
N ARG A 492 5.31 22.91 -2.87
CA ARG A 492 5.79 24.28 -2.99
C ARG A 492 4.92 25.28 -2.23
N ASP A 493 4.40 24.88 -1.08
CA ASP A 493 3.64 25.77 -0.22
C ASP A 493 4.58 26.90 0.26
N PRO A 494 4.26 28.19 0.02
CA PRO A 494 5.14 29.30 0.36
C PRO A 494 5.32 29.50 1.88
N ARG A 495 4.54 28.80 2.70
CA ARG A 495 4.65 28.77 4.17
C ARG A 495 5.64 27.72 4.67
N LEU A 496 5.94 26.71 3.85
CA LEU A 496 6.90 25.64 4.14
C LEU A 496 8.31 26.02 3.63
N PRO A 497 9.36 25.23 3.94
CA PRO A 497 10.71 25.56 3.51
C PRO A 497 10.84 25.73 2.00
N LEU A 498 11.69 26.67 1.59
CA LEU A 498 11.98 26.95 0.18
C LEU A 498 13.44 26.67 -0.12
N ALA A 499 13.71 25.98 -1.21
CA ALA A 499 15.06 25.77 -1.70
C ALA A 499 15.57 27.01 -2.46
N PHE A 500 16.87 27.27 -2.35
CA PHE A 500 17.58 28.30 -3.12
C PHE A 500 18.95 27.80 -3.56
N ALA A 501 19.48 28.32 -4.67
CA ALA A 501 20.80 27.93 -5.16
C ALA A 501 21.55 29.12 -5.77
N SER A 502 22.89 29.05 -5.82
CA SER A 502 23.71 30.02 -6.57
C SER A 502 23.50 29.93 -8.08
N TYR A 503 23.30 28.71 -8.57
CA TYR A 503 23.05 28.39 -9.95
C TYR A 503 22.11 27.18 -9.99
N THR A 504 21.25 27.11 -11.00
CA THR A 504 20.45 25.92 -11.30
C THR A 504 20.48 25.70 -12.79
N SER A 505 20.74 24.46 -13.21
CA SER A 505 20.65 24.10 -14.62
C SER A 505 19.28 24.46 -15.20
N PRO A 506 19.17 24.95 -16.46
CA PRO A 506 17.87 25.37 -17.03
C PRO A 506 16.80 24.27 -17.11
N VAL A 507 17.18 23.00 -16.96
CA VAL A 507 16.27 21.85 -16.96
C VAL A 507 15.91 21.36 -15.54
N ASP A 508 16.50 21.97 -14.50
CA ASP A 508 16.36 21.62 -13.09
C ASP A 508 15.62 22.68 -12.26
N ASP A 509 15.30 22.34 -11.01
CA ASP A 509 14.64 23.25 -10.07
C ASP A 509 15.11 22.94 -8.63
N PRO A 510 15.52 23.93 -7.82
CA PRO A 510 15.97 23.70 -6.44
C PRO A 510 14.93 22.98 -5.57
N MET A 511 13.64 23.23 -5.81
CA MET A 511 12.55 22.63 -5.02
C MET A 511 12.45 21.13 -5.21
N ARG A 512 12.99 20.57 -6.30
CA ARG A 512 13.01 19.12 -6.54
C ARG A 512 13.89 18.39 -5.53
N ALA A 513 14.92 19.03 -4.99
CA ALA A 513 15.78 18.44 -3.98
C ALA A 513 15.20 18.47 -2.57
N ILE A 514 13.97 18.96 -2.37
CA ILE A 514 13.33 19.04 -1.06
C ILE A 514 11.88 18.54 -1.13
N ASN A 515 11.58 17.69 -2.11
CA ASN A 515 10.23 17.18 -2.30
C ASN A 515 9.92 16.00 -1.35
N GLY A 516 10.89 15.53 -0.57
CA GLY A 516 10.73 14.43 0.38
C GLY A 516 10.80 13.04 -0.26
N MET A 517 11.00 12.96 -1.58
CA MET A 517 11.13 11.69 -2.32
C MET A 517 12.61 11.30 -2.41
N ILE A 518 12.95 10.15 -1.85
CA ILE A 518 14.31 9.61 -1.95
C ILE A 518 14.32 8.54 -3.03
N LEU A 519 14.71 8.93 -4.24
CA LEU A 519 14.87 8.00 -5.36
C LEU A 519 16.20 7.27 -5.24
N ARG A 520 16.17 5.94 -5.15
CA ARG A 520 17.37 5.10 -4.99
C ARG A 520 17.85 4.61 -6.37
N THR A 521 16.98 3.94 -7.12
CA THR A 521 17.19 3.51 -8.51
C THR A 521 16.55 4.48 -9.51
N GLY A 522 17.31 4.99 -10.48
CA GLY A 522 16.76 5.68 -11.64
C GLY A 522 16.11 7.05 -11.31
N ILE A 523 16.65 8.10 -11.91
CA ILE A 523 16.08 9.44 -11.74
C ILE A 523 15.55 9.88 -13.11
N PRO A 524 14.22 10.02 -13.27
CA PRO A 524 13.67 10.87 -14.30
C PRO A 524 14.37 12.23 -14.25
N GLN A 525 14.78 12.81 -15.39
CA GLN A 525 15.57 14.05 -15.40
C GLN A 525 14.91 15.21 -14.61
N ASN A 526 13.63 15.10 -14.26
CA ASN A 526 12.82 16.09 -13.55
C ASN A 526 12.70 15.90 -12.02
N SER A 527 13.50 15.07 -11.34
CA SER A 527 13.40 14.85 -9.88
C SER A 527 14.64 15.25 -9.06
N ARG A 528 15.47 16.15 -9.58
CA ARG A 528 16.71 16.62 -8.93
C ARG A 528 16.94 18.11 -9.09
N TRP A 529 17.92 18.62 -8.34
CA TRP A 529 18.61 19.88 -8.59
C TRP A 529 20.06 19.60 -8.98
N THR A 530 20.59 20.33 -9.97
CA THR A 530 22.02 20.26 -10.33
C THR A 530 22.60 21.63 -10.70
N SER A 531 23.92 21.76 -10.51
CA SER A 531 24.74 22.86 -11.03
C SER A 531 25.32 22.58 -12.42
N TYR A 532 24.74 21.64 -13.18
CA TYR A 532 25.21 21.28 -14.52
C TYR A 532 25.33 22.52 -15.44
N ASN A 533 26.48 22.68 -16.10
CA ASN A 533 26.85 23.85 -16.90
C ASN A 533 26.94 25.19 -16.14
N SER A 534 27.11 25.16 -14.82
CA SER A 534 27.45 26.36 -14.07
C SER A 534 28.79 26.95 -14.53
N PRO A 535 28.90 28.28 -14.68
CA PRO A 535 30.18 28.96 -14.93
C PRO A 535 31.01 29.13 -13.64
N ASN A 536 30.44 28.81 -12.47
CA ASN A 536 31.08 29.04 -11.18
C ASN A 536 32.07 27.91 -10.85
N PRO A 537 33.19 28.19 -10.15
CA PRO A 537 34.06 27.14 -9.62
C PRO A 537 33.39 26.34 -8.48
N GLU A 538 32.47 26.98 -7.75
CA GLU A 538 31.73 26.40 -6.63
C GLU A 538 30.27 26.86 -6.69
N ASP A 539 29.36 25.99 -6.27
CA ASP A 539 27.94 26.30 -6.17
C ASP A 539 27.36 25.82 -4.85
N HIS A 540 26.20 26.35 -4.49
CA HIS A 540 25.45 25.93 -3.33
C HIS A 540 23.99 25.65 -3.64
N LEU A 541 23.43 24.69 -2.91
CA LEU A 541 21.99 24.48 -2.72
C LEU A 541 21.68 24.60 -1.23
N GLY A 542 20.63 25.34 -0.90
CA GLY A 542 20.22 25.56 0.48
C GLY A 542 18.72 25.65 0.66
N LEU A 543 18.34 25.82 1.91
CA LEU A 543 16.98 25.88 2.41
C LEU A 543 16.76 27.15 3.22
N ASP A 544 15.64 27.81 2.98
CA ASP A 544 15.03 28.77 3.88
C ASP A 544 13.87 28.11 4.62
N LEU A 545 14.05 27.85 5.91
CA LEU A 545 13.09 27.19 6.80
C LEU A 545 11.90 28.09 7.18
N ARG A 546 11.87 29.34 6.69
CA ARG A 546 10.85 30.37 6.94
C ARG A 546 10.79 30.89 8.37
N LYS A 547 11.33 30.14 9.33
CA LYS A 547 11.46 30.47 10.75
C LYS A 547 12.74 29.83 11.29
N ASP A 548 13.25 30.36 12.40
CA ASP A 548 14.35 29.71 13.10
C ASP A 548 13.88 28.35 13.67
N GLN A 549 14.65 27.31 13.39
CA GLN A 549 14.39 25.94 13.84
C GLN A 549 15.65 25.35 14.46
N ALA A 550 15.46 24.51 15.48
CA ALA A 550 16.53 23.68 16.01
C ALA A 550 16.84 22.55 15.01
N VAL A 551 18.08 22.49 14.57
CA VAL A 551 18.57 21.52 13.58
C VAL A 551 19.87 20.89 14.07
N ASP A 552 19.98 19.58 13.95
CA ASP A 552 21.12 18.79 14.44
C ASP A 552 21.48 17.62 13.50
N ASN A 553 20.67 17.38 12.47
CA ASN A 553 20.75 16.20 11.62
C ASN A 553 20.29 16.54 10.21
N MET A 554 21.23 16.49 9.27
CA MET A 554 20.97 16.68 7.85
C MET A 554 21.31 15.41 7.08
N ARG A 555 20.52 15.11 6.05
CA ARG A 555 20.74 13.99 5.14
C ARG A 555 20.76 14.49 3.71
N LEU A 556 21.81 14.11 2.98
CA LEU A 556 21.99 14.47 1.57
C LEU A 556 21.99 13.22 0.72
N PHE A 557 21.40 13.34 -0.47
CA PHE A 557 21.39 12.30 -1.49
C PHE A 557 22.00 12.91 -2.76
N PHE A 558 23.30 12.73 -2.93
CA PHE A 558 24.04 13.29 -4.08
C PHE A 558 23.70 12.54 -5.37
N TYR A 559 23.45 13.30 -6.43
CA TYR A 559 23.21 12.74 -7.76
C TYR A 559 24.51 12.62 -8.55
N ASP A 560 24.71 11.47 -9.18
CA ASP A 560 25.76 11.18 -10.16
C ASP A 560 25.13 10.52 -11.40
N ASP A 561 25.40 11.08 -12.59
CA ASP A 561 25.05 10.48 -13.90
C ASP A 561 26.27 9.91 -14.64
N SER A 562 27.42 9.88 -13.98
CA SER A 562 28.72 9.48 -14.52
C SER A 562 29.21 10.34 -15.69
N ASP A 563 28.58 11.49 -15.95
CA ASP A 563 28.91 12.41 -17.05
C ASP A 563 28.88 13.88 -16.57
N GLY A 564 27.85 14.65 -16.94
CA GLY A 564 27.74 16.09 -16.68
C GLY A 564 27.49 16.45 -15.22
N VAL A 565 27.08 15.50 -14.38
CA VAL A 565 26.83 15.70 -12.95
C VAL A 565 27.53 14.62 -12.13
N ARG A 566 28.44 15.04 -11.26
CA ARG A 566 29.27 14.14 -10.45
C ARG A 566 29.11 14.44 -8.96
N ILE A 567 29.25 13.41 -8.13
CA ILE A 567 29.40 13.58 -6.68
C ILE A 567 30.63 14.48 -6.43
N PRO A 568 30.50 15.57 -5.65
CA PRO A 568 31.61 16.49 -5.46
C PRO A 568 32.72 15.83 -4.63
N THR A 569 33.96 16.31 -4.75
CA THR A 569 35.11 15.74 -4.00
C THR A 569 35.05 16.05 -2.50
N ASN A 570 34.44 17.17 -2.14
CA ASN A 570 34.15 17.59 -0.78
C ASN A 570 32.90 18.50 -0.77
N TYR A 571 32.43 18.86 0.43
CA TYR A 571 31.41 19.89 0.59
C TYR A 571 31.54 20.56 1.96
N ASP A 572 31.10 21.81 2.05
CA ASP A 572 30.89 22.53 3.30
C ASP A 572 29.39 22.64 3.61
N LEU A 573 29.04 22.37 4.87
CA LEU A 573 27.69 22.59 5.37
C LEU A 573 27.70 23.90 6.14
N GLN A 574 26.90 24.87 5.69
CA GLN A 574 26.86 26.21 6.25
C GLN A 574 25.48 26.55 6.78
N TYR A 575 25.44 27.40 7.80
CA TYR A 575 24.19 27.89 8.40
C TYR A 575 24.20 29.42 8.52
N TRP A 576 23.02 30.00 8.58
CA TRP A 576 22.83 31.43 8.78
C TRP A 576 22.75 31.78 10.27
N THR A 577 23.58 32.71 10.73
CA THR A 577 23.62 33.17 12.13
C THR A 577 22.64 34.31 12.43
N GLY A 578 21.91 34.79 11.42
CA GLY A 578 21.13 36.04 11.49
C GLY A 578 21.80 37.22 10.77
N ASN A 579 23.13 37.20 10.65
CA ASN A 579 23.90 38.27 10.00
C ASN A 579 25.08 37.77 9.12
N ALA A 580 25.49 36.51 9.28
CA ALA A 580 26.61 35.94 8.56
C ALA A 580 26.34 34.46 8.23
N ARG A 581 27.11 33.94 7.28
CA ARG A 581 27.17 32.51 6.96
C ARG A 581 28.44 31.93 7.57
N LEU A 582 28.30 30.84 8.31
CA LEU A 582 29.43 30.12 8.91
C LEU A 582 29.29 28.63 8.63
N SER A 583 30.42 27.92 8.57
CA SER A 583 30.44 26.46 8.53
C SER A 583 29.87 25.89 9.83
N VAL A 584 29.06 24.85 9.72
CA VAL A 584 28.47 24.14 10.87
C VAL A 584 29.61 23.50 11.68
N PRO A 585 29.75 23.78 12.99
CA PRO A 585 30.85 23.26 13.78
C PRO A 585 30.63 21.80 14.21
N ARG A 586 31.72 21.08 14.51
CA ARG A 586 31.72 19.76 15.20
C ARG A 586 30.80 18.71 14.54
N GLN A 587 30.87 18.63 13.22
CA GLN A 587 30.10 17.67 12.43
C GLN A 587 30.68 16.25 12.54
N THR A 588 29.80 15.26 12.64
CA THR A 588 30.10 13.85 12.37
C THR A 588 29.41 13.48 11.06
N ARG A 589 30.19 13.06 10.06
CA ARG A 589 29.68 12.79 8.71
C ARG A 589 29.86 11.32 8.35
N SER A 590 28.93 10.80 7.55
CA SER A 590 29.16 9.57 6.80
C SER A 590 30.31 9.78 5.79
N PRO A 591 31.01 8.71 5.35
CA PRO A 591 31.94 8.81 4.24
C PRO A 591 31.27 9.40 2.99
N MET A 592 32.05 10.02 2.10
CA MET A 592 31.51 10.44 0.80
C MET A 592 30.96 9.23 0.06
N PRO A 593 29.75 9.34 -0.54
CA PRO A 593 29.16 8.22 -1.24
C PRO A 593 29.94 7.90 -2.52
N THR A 594 30.00 6.62 -2.88
CA THR A 594 30.59 6.16 -4.16
C THR A 594 29.55 5.93 -5.24
N ASN A 595 28.27 5.86 -4.86
CA ASN A 595 27.14 5.61 -5.74
C ASN A 595 26.14 6.78 -5.63
N SER A 596 25.44 7.06 -6.72
CA SER A 596 24.35 8.05 -6.77
C SER A 596 23.28 7.74 -5.72
N ASN A 597 22.70 8.77 -5.13
CA ASN A 597 21.59 8.72 -4.16
C ASN A 597 21.81 7.86 -2.91
N ALA A 598 23.06 7.56 -2.55
CA ALA A 598 23.37 6.98 -1.25
C ALA A 598 23.18 8.03 -0.14
N GLU A 599 22.71 7.60 1.04
CA GLU A 599 22.47 8.51 2.17
C GLU A 599 23.81 9.04 2.71
N THR A 600 24.00 10.35 2.67
CA THR A 600 25.08 11.04 3.37
C THR A 600 24.53 11.70 4.62
N LYS A 601 24.65 11.02 5.77
CA LYS A 601 24.16 11.51 7.07
C LYS A 601 25.20 12.40 7.73
N ILE A 602 24.76 13.57 8.20
CA ILE A 602 25.56 14.59 8.87
C ILE A 602 24.89 14.95 10.19
N VAL A 603 25.54 14.69 11.31
CA VAL A 603 25.02 14.98 12.65
C VAL A 603 25.94 15.99 13.33
N PHE A 604 25.37 16.95 14.05
CA PHE A 604 26.11 18.02 14.71
C PHE A 604 25.35 18.50 15.96
N PRO A 605 26.00 19.23 16.89
CA PRO A 605 25.30 19.82 18.02
C PRO A 605 24.15 20.72 17.54
N SER A 606 22.99 20.67 18.21
CA SER A 606 21.82 21.44 17.80
C SER A 606 22.13 22.93 17.62
N LEU A 607 21.73 23.46 16.47
CA LEU A 607 21.85 24.87 16.08
C LEU A 607 20.47 25.45 15.84
N LEU A 608 20.25 26.69 16.28
CA LEU A 608 19.07 27.46 15.93
C LEU A 608 19.38 28.28 14.67
N THR A 609 18.66 28.04 13.58
CA THR A 609 18.84 28.78 12.32
C THR A 609 17.60 28.75 11.45
N SER A 610 17.45 29.75 10.59
CA SER A 610 16.42 29.82 9.55
C SER A 610 16.93 29.39 8.17
N ARG A 611 18.25 29.23 7.98
CA ARG A 611 18.81 28.83 6.69
C ARG A 611 20.02 27.93 6.81
N LEU A 612 20.07 26.89 5.98
CA LEU A 612 21.25 26.04 5.79
C LEU A 612 21.55 25.89 4.31
N ARG A 613 22.81 25.63 3.95
CA ARG A 613 23.20 25.29 2.57
C ARG A 613 24.38 24.34 2.53
N VAL A 614 24.43 23.54 1.49
CA VAL A 614 25.59 22.76 1.08
C VAL A 614 26.30 23.54 -0.02
N GLU A 615 27.58 23.82 0.18
CA GLU A 615 28.46 24.47 -0.81
C GLU A 615 29.52 23.45 -1.23
N ALA A 616 29.70 23.26 -2.54
CA ALA A 616 30.63 22.26 -3.08
C ALA A 616 31.23 22.71 -4.42
N PRO A 617 32.46 22.25 -4.73
CA PRO A 617 33.12 22.57 -5.99
C PRO A 617 32.47 21.83 -7.17
N ASN A 618 32.44 22.51 -8.32
CA ASN A 618 32.14 21.87 -9.60
C ASN A 618 33.38 21.11 -10.08
N ALA A 619 33.19 19.91 -10.66
CA ALA A 619 34.31 19.03 -11.03
C ALA A 619 35.13 19.55 -12.23
N GLY A 620 34.58 20.51 -12.99
CA GLY A 620 35.26 21.14 -14.12
C GLY A 620 34.31 22.00 -14.94
N SER A 621 34.82 22.60 -16.02
CA SER A 621 33.99 23.35 -16.95
C SER A 621 32.92 22.45 -17.57
N GLY A 622 31.65 22.82 -17.41
CA GLY A 622 30.51 22.04 -17.91
C GLY A 622 30.08 20.87 -17.02
N VAL A 623 30.85 20.53 -15.97
CA VAL A 623 30.54 19.41 -15.06
C VAL A 623 30.19 19.94 -13.67
N GLY A 624 28.93 19.77 -13.28
CA GLY A 624 28.40 20.21 -11.99
C GLY A 624 28.27 19.08 -10.97
N TRP A 625 27.58 19.38 -9.87
CA TRP A 625 27.11 18.43 -8.87
C TRP A 625 25.61 18.62 -8.65
N GLY A 626 24.96 17.69 -7.94
CA GLY A 626 23.54 17.80 -7.68
C GLY A 626 23.07 17.03 -6.47
N LEU A 627 21.85 17.32 -6.05
CA LEU A 627 21.12 16.60 -5.01
C LEU A 627 19.78 16.13 -5.58
N SER A 628 19.46 14.87 -5.36
CA SER A 628 18.11 14.35 -5.53
C SER A 628 17.22 14.67 -4.34
N GLU A 629 17.80 14.72 -3.13
CA GLU A 629 17.09 15.12 -1.92
C GLU A 629 18.04 15.70 -0.86
N LEU A 630 17.54 16.66 -0.10
CA LEU A 630 18.14 17.34 1.05
C LEU A 630 17.11 17.36 2.18
N GLY A 631 17.32 16.52 3.19
CA GLY A 631 16.45 16.40 4.35
C GLY A 631 17.06 16.98 5.64
N ILE A 632 16.22 17.55 6.50
CA ILE A 632 16.58 17.96 7.87
C ILE A 632 15.72 17.17 8.85
N TRP A 633 16.33 16.32 9.66
CA TRP A 633 15.62 15.35 10.50
C TRP A 633 15.58 15.80 11.96
N SER A 634 14.59 16.61 12.33
CA SER A 634 14.46 17.16 13.67
C SER A 634 13.54 16.31 14.54
N SER A 635 13.87 16.20 15.83
CA SER A 635 12.98 15.59 16.82
C SER A 635 11.83 16.57 17.04
N ASN A 636 10.58 16.14 16.91
CA ASN A 636 9.46 16.99 17.33
C ASN A 636 9.60 17.29 18.83
N GLU A 637 9.73 18.57 19.19
CA GLU A 637 9.37 19.10 20.51
C GLU A 637 7.95 19.66 20.46
#